data_AF-A0A6J2RKP4-F1
#
_entry.id   AF-A0A6J2RKP4-F1
#
_cell.length_a   1.000
_cell.length_b   1.000
_cell.length_c   1.000
_cell.angle_alpha   90.00
_cell.angle_beta   90.00
_cell.angle_gamma   90.00
#
_symmetry.space_group_name_H-M   'P 1'
#
loop_
_entity.id
_entity.type
_entity.pdbx_description
1 polymer ?
#
loop_
_entity_poly.entity_id
_entity_poly.type
_entity_poly.pdbx_seq_one_letter_code
_entity_poly.pdbx_strand_id
1 'polypeptide(L)'
;MEEKSVADKTDEVSRVSSFQAVVHHFQPSYSAQSGGNVVAPSIIGCSFSNLNISIISTGQGSSKEALNNETAENCGTPQPQNNKIVECQEKLKDTLKRKFSHLLEGMTTEANRIPLNKIYTELYITEAGSGEVNKEHEVRQIETASRKHVEQEKSIHCNHLFVPLLVRDHHVRTVITRGIAGIGKTVSTNKFSLDWADGEANTNLSFVFPLYFRELNSMRKQTFSLVELLSVLYPETKGTGIFTHGNNKMLFILDGLDESRLSLDFHKSEIVSDAKQTTTIAVLLINLIRGRLLPMALVWITSRPVACSQIPLEYVDLVTEVRGFNNTQKDEYFRRKIGDKSAANRVIKHVKSCRSLHIMCHIPVFCWMAASVLEKKLQTTDSEDMPKTLTQMYIHFLSMYVESMEKRLPGREPNVECMRANLISLGKLAFKELERGHLIFYESDLIQNGIKVTQASMFSGVYTQIFNEERTLCKEKMFCFVHLSVQEFFAALFVYLTFHNDNINSLVKKSSASRFLPFRDSSEVILYKEAVEKALRCEEGHFDIFLRFLLGLSLESNQTLLKHVMTSNRSKASTKTEIIKHIKERIRGSPSADRCLNLFHCLNELNDHSLVEEIQGYLRSGNLNKAKLSPAQWATLVFVLLTSEKELSVFELSNFTRSEEGLLRLLPVMKTARVANLNACNLTAASCDILANSINSSQIRELDLGNNNLTDEGMIRLSDVLKNSKLETFRLKSCNLTAHSSDALVSVISSASSQLKALDLSDNDFMDVGVKKLSSGLGSPHCKLEILILSLCRVTEEGCTFLASALNSSRLRELDLSYNHPGNSGLQLLSALQDDPHCSLQELSVEQCGESRVQPGPKKYTKKLTLDPNTAHRDLSLSEGNRKATRWTKQPYPDHPERFDFWNQVLCKEGLTGRCYWETEWRGRAFIGVAYRRMCRKGEGHDSWLGKNDSSWGLNCTKDGYQTWHAGVKTALTIPPRSNKVGVYLDWSAGTLAFFCGALTLLHTFHTTFTEPVYPGFRLGWVDSTVYLC
;
A
#
# COMPACT_ATOMS: atom_id res chain seq x y z
N MET A 1 37.64 45.67 -7.35
CA MET A 1 38.48 46.60 -6.60
C MET A 1 38.44 46.14 -5.15
N GLU A 2 39.24 45.12 -4.81
CA GLU A 2 40.70 45.17 -4.52
C GLU A 2 40.98 45.94 -3.21
N GLU A 3 41.81 45.50 -2.26
CA GLU A 3 42.62 44.29 -2.10
C GLU A 3 43.20 44.23 -0.66
N LYS A 4 43.40 42.99 -0.15
CA LYS A 4 44.53 42.40 0.63
C LYS A 4 45.06 43.02 1.95
N SER A 5 45.16 42.20 3.01
CA SER A 5 46.26 41.24 3.27
C SER A 5 46.08 40.54 4.65
N VAL A 6 46.00 39.21 4.73
CA VAL A 6 47.04 38.19 5.06
C VAL A 6 47.51 38.16 6.53
N ALA A 7 47.14 37.09 7.26
CA ALA A 7 48.06 36.18 7.96
C ALA A 7 47.27 35.04 8.63
N ASP A 8 47.36 33.85 8.05
CA ASP A 8 46.74 32.61 8.51
C ASP A 8 47.79 31.76 9.27
N LYS A 9 47.35 31.11 10.34
CA LYS A 9 48.12 30.16 11.16
C LYS A 9 47.20 28.97 11.44
N THR A 10 47.48 27.80 10.86
CA THR A 10 47.79 26.54 11.57
C THR A 10 47.78 25.32 10.63
N ASP A 11 48.98 24.79 10.41
CA ASP A 11 49.43 23.40 10.49
C ASP A 11 48.60 22.24 9.89
N GLU A 12 49.21 21.70 8.81
CA GLU A 12 49.44 20.29 8.45
C GLU A 12 48.83 19.18 9.34
N VAL A 13 48.00 18.32 8.71
CA VAL A 13 48.27 16.87 8.69
C VAL A 13 47.95 16.34 7.29
N SER A 14 48.98 15.83 6.62
CA SER A 14 48.91 15.08 5.38
C SER A 14 49.19 13.60 5.63
N ARG A 15 48.53 12.75 4.82
CA ARG A 15 48.98 11.42 4.36
C ARG A 15 49.47 10.41 5.40
N VAL A 16 48.69 9.35 5.61
CA VAL A 16 49.26 8.01 5.81
C VAL A 16 48.61 7.01 4.86
N SER A 17 49.51 6.27 4.21
CA SER A 17 49.35 5.20 3.26
C SER A 17 48.47 4.05 3.72
N SER A 18 47.75 3.47 2.76
CA SER A 18 47.23 2.10 2.81
C SER A 18 48.39 1.12 3.05
N PHE A 19 48.66 0.77 4.29
CA PHE A 19 49.42 -0.44 4.61
C PHE A 19 48.46 -1.63 4.50
N GLN A 20 48.54 -2.38 3.40
CA GLN A 20 48.24 -3.81 3.44
C GLN A 20 49.35 -4.46 4.29
N ALA A 21 49.11 -4.60 5.59
CA ALA A 21 49.90 -5.52 6.40
C ALA A 21 49.42 -6.94 6.09
N VAL A 22 50.13 -7.63 5.20
CA VAL A 22 50.08 -9.11 5.14
C VAL A 22 50.73 -9.61 6.42
N VAL A 23 49.93 -9.94 7.43
CA VAL A 23 50.44 -10.64 8.62
C VAL A 23 50.67 -12.09 8.22
N HIS A 24 51.94 -12.46 8.06
CA HIS A 24 52.35 -13.86 8.01
C HIS A 24 51.98 -14.56 9.33
N HIS A 25 51.23 -15.67 9.19
CA HIS A 25 50.94 -16.72 10.17
C HIS A 25 50.98 -16.34 11.66
N PHE A 26 49.82 -15.98 12.21
CA PHE A 26 49.60 -16.01 13.66
C PHE A 26 48.99 -17.37 14.05
N GLN A 27 49.81 -18.27 14.60
CA GLN A 27 49.34 -19.53 15.23
C GLN A 27 49.58 -19.45 16.74
N PRO A 28 48.58 -19.09 17.54
CA PRO A 28 48.73 -19.13 18.99
C PRO A 28 48.56 -20.58 19.49
N SER A 29 49.56 -21.11 20.18
CA SER A 29 49.48 -22.39 20.90
C SER A 29 49.24 -22.16 22.39
N TYR A 30 48.19 -22.76 22.96
CA TYR A 30 47.89 -22.68 24.39
C TYR A 30 47.95 -24.08 25.01
N SER A 31 48.70 -24.23 26.11
CA SER A 31 48.77 -25.47 26.90
C SER A 31 48.31 -25.22 28.33
N ALA A 32 47.37 -26.02 28.82
CA ALA A 32 46.92 -26.00 30.21
C ALA A 32 47.03 -27.39 30.84
N GLN A 33 47.39 -27.46 32.11
CA GLN A 33 47.39 -28.70 32.90
C GLN A 33 45.99 -29.03 33.42
N SER A 34 45.76 -30.30 33.76
CA SER A 34 44.49 -30.84 34.24
C SER A 34 43.88 -29.99 35.36
N GLY A 35 42.72 -29.36 35.08
CA GLY A 35 41.93 -28.58 36.04
C GLY A 35 41.95 -27.06 35.88
N GLY A 36 42.70 -26.49 34.93
CA GLY A 36 42.70 -25.04 34.64
C GLY A 36 41.69 -24.61 33.57
N ASN A 37 40.98 -23.49 33.79
CA ASN A 37 40.15 -22.82 32.77
C ASN A 37 41.01 -21.93 31.85
N VAL A 38 40.93 -22.13 30.54
CA VAL A 38 41.54 -21.26 29.52
C VAL A 38 40.45 -20.37 28.93
N VAL A 39 40.57 -19.04 29.09
CA VAL A 39 39.69 -18.07 28.44
C VAL A 39 40.36 -17.59 27.15
N ALA A 40 39.77 -17.90 25.99
CA ALA A 40 40.26 -17.39 24.71
C ALA A 40 39.86 -15.89 24.53
N PRO A 41 40.72 -15.04 23.94
CA PRO A 41 40.37 -13.65 23.70
C PRO A 41 39.32 -13.50 22.57
N SER A 42 38.42 -12.54 22.75
CA SER A 42 37.43 -12.13 21.74
C SER A 42 38.11 -11.36 20.60
N ILE A 43 38.00 -11.87 19.37
CA ILE A 43 38.45 -11.17 18.16
C ILE A 43 37.23 -11.05 17.22
N ILE A 44 36.78 -9.82 16.97
CA ILE A 44 35.60 -9.54 16.13
C ILE A 44 36.11 -8.92 14.82
N GLY A 45 35.82 -9.54 13.67
CA GLY A 45 35.99 -8.92 12.35
C GLY A 45 36.73 -9.70 11.24
N CYS A 46 37.14 -10.96 11.41
CA CYS A 46 37.82 -11.74 10.34
C CYS A 46 37.27 -13.17 10.20
N SER A 47 37.22 -13.69 8.97
CA SER A 47 36.86 -15.08 8.64
C SER A 47 38.08 -16.00 8.71
N PHE A 48 37.99 -17.13 9.43
CA PHE A 48 39.00 -18.19 9.44
C PHE A 48 38.42 -19.48 8.88
N SER A 49 39.22 -20.17 8.06
CA SER A 49 38.83 -21.42 7.42
C SER A 49 39.21 -22.68 8.19
N ASN A 50 40.07 -22.65 9.21
CA ASN A 50 40.36 -23.80 10.08
C ASN A 50 41.05 -23.41 11.40
N LEU A 51 40.66 -24.06 12.51
CA LEU A 51 41.24 -23.90 13.85
C LEU A 51 41.49 -25.31 14.44
N ASN A 52 42.73 -25.63 14.82
CA ASN A 52 43.13 -26.98 15.25
C ASN A 52 43.58 -26.96 16.71
N ILE A 53 42.91 -27.72 17.58
CA ILE A 53 43.22 -27.85 19.02
C ILE A 53 43.64 -29.30 19.28
N SER A 54 44.85 -29.51 19.80
CA SER A 54 45.35 -30.83 20.19
C SER A 54 45.50 -30.91 21.71
N ILE A 55 44.94 -31.96 22.32
CA ILE A 55 45.03 -32.24 23.75
C ILE A 55 45.87 -33.51 23.91
N ILE A 56 47.06 -33.40 24.49
CA ILE A 56 47.93 -34.55 24.77
C ILE A 56 47.83 -34.87 26.27
N SER A 57 47.29 -36.05 26.59
CA SER A 57 47.26 -36.59 27.95
C SER A 57 48.41 -37.59 28.13
N THR A 58 49.35 -37.28 29.01
CA THR A 58 50.48 -38.18 29.35
C THR A 58 50.13 -39.03 30.56
N GLY A 59 49.61 -40.23 30.33
CA GLY A 59 49.48 -41.27 31.35
C GLY A 59 50.52 -42.37 31.17
N GLN A 60 51.49 -42.46 32.09
CA GLN A 60 52.35 -43.65 32.26
C GLN A 60 51.54 -44.78 32.92
N GLY A 61 51.74 -46.01 32.42
CA GLY A 61 50.90 -47.17 32.74
C GLY A 61 51.48 -48.20 33.72
N SER A 62 50.67 -49.25 33.93
CA SER A 62 51.04 -50.66 34.22
C SER A 62 49.74 -51.49 34.06
N SER A 63 49.63 -52.36 33.04
CA SER A 63 49.82 -53.83 33.04
C SER A 63 48.78 -54.57 33.93
N LYS A 64 48.00 -55.61 33.54
CA LYS A 64 48.15 -56.77 32.64
C LYS A 64 46.77 -57.36 32.22
N GLU A 65 46.83 -58.23 31.21
CA GLU A 65 45.78 -59.02 30.52
C GLU A 65 44.96 -60.00 31.38
N ALA A 66 43.72 -60.34 30.95
CA ALA A 66 43.35 -61.66 30.38
C ALA A 66 41.86 -62.09 30.58
N LEU A 67 41.30 -62.59 29.48
CA LEU A 67 40.28 -63.65 29.27
C LEU A 67 38.82 -63.56 29.80
N ASN A 68 37.94 -63.91 28.86
CA ASN A 68 36.51 -64.23 28.96
C ASN A 68 36.17 -65.24 30.07
N ASN A 69 35.00 -65.08 30.71
CA ASN A 69 33.90 -66.07 30.67
C ASN A 69 32.65 -65.59 31.42
N GLU A 70 31.52 -66.10 30.96
CA GLU A 70 30.15 -65.94 31.43
C GLU A 70 29.98 -66.12 32.95
N THR A 71 29.14 -65.30 33.59
CA THR A 71 27.91 -65.71 34.32
C THR A 71 27.31 -64.53 35.09
N ALA A 72 26.05 -64.69 35.43
CA ALA A 72 25.07 -63.70 35.83
C ALA A 72 25.38 -62.87 37.11
N GLU A 73 24.68 -61.73 37.14
CA GLU A 73 24.15 -60.98 38.29
C GLU A 73 24.96 -59.84 38.97
N ASN A 74 24.34 -58.65 38.82
CA ASN A 74 24.34 -57.46 39.68
C ASN A 74 25.61 -56.59 39.81
N CYS A 75 25.59 -55.40 39.18
CA CYS A 75 25.29 -54.13 39.87
C CYS A 75 25.38 -52.88 38.95
N GLY A 76 24.40 -51.99 39.03
CA GLY A 76 24.64 -50.53 39.00
C GLY A 76 24.49 -49.77 37.67
N THR A 77 23.26 -49.44 37.30
CA THR A 77 22.91 -48.38 36.33
C THR A 77 23.14 -46.97 36.90
N PRO A 78 23.55 -45.98 36.08
CA PRO A 78 23.18 -44.59 36.27
C PRO A 78 22.04 -44.21 35.29
N GLN A 79 20.78 -44.49 35.66
CA GLN A 79 19.57 -44.04 34.94
C GLN A 79 18.49 -43.32 35.81
N PRO A 80 18.76 -42.31 36.68
CA PRO A 80 17.66 -41.59 37.36
C PRO A 80 17.27 -40.23 36.74
N GLN A 81 18.18 -39.51 36.06
CA GLN A 81 17.94 -38.11 35.68
C GLN A 81 17.27 -37.93 34.30
N ASN A 82 17.59 -38.78 33.32
CA ASN A 82 17.04 -38.66 31.96
C ASN A 82 15.52 -38.96 31.92
N ASN A 83 15.04 -39.87 32.77
CA ASN A 83 13.62 -40.18 32.91
C ASN A 83 12.79 -38.99 33.44
N LYS A 84 13.35 -38.17 34.34
CA LYS A 84 12.62 -37.02 34.92
C LYS A 84 12.37 -35.90 33.90
N ILE A 85 13.28 -35.69 32.96
CA ILE A 85 13.14 -34.67 31.91
C ILE A 85 12.07 -35.09 30.91
N VAL A 86 12.06 -36.36 30.49
CA VAL A 86 11.04 -36.92 29.58
C VAL A 86 9.66 -36.90 30.25
N GLU A 87 9.57 -37.31 31.52
CA GLU A 87 8.32 -37.26 32.27
C GLU A 87 7.80 -35.81 32.44
N CYS A 88 8.69 -34.85 32.68
CA CYS A 88 8.35 -33.43 32.69
C CYS A 88 7.83 -32.95 31.34
N GLN A 89 8.44 -33.39 30.24
CA GLN A 89 8.04 -33.01 28.89
C GLN A 89 6.63 -33.50 28.57
N GLU A 90 6.33 -34.78 28.84
CA GLU A 90 4.99 -35.34 28.60
C GLU A 90 3.93 -34.66 29.48
N LYS A 91 4.21 -34.44 30.76
CA LYS A 91 3.30 -33.70 31.66
C LYS A 91 3.06 -32.26 31.19
N LEU A 92 4.10 -31.58 30.69
CA LEU A 92 3.96 -30.25 30.13
C LEU A 92 3.07 -30.27 28.88
N LYS A 93 3.28 -31.21 27.95
CA LYS A 93 2.43 -31.38 26.77
C LYS A 93 0.98 -31.59 27.17
N ASP A 94 0.69 -32.46 28.14
CA ASP A 94 -0.67 -32.70 28.64
C ASP A 94 -1.30 -31.44 29.24
N THR A 95 -0.53 -30.65 29.98
CA THR A 95 -0.97 -29.36 30.51
C THR A 95 -1.29 -28.37 29.39
N LEU A 96 -0.46 -28.28 28.34
CA LEU A 96 -0.74 -27.41 27.18
C LEU A 96 -1.94 -27.91 26.37
N LYS A 97 -2.09 -29.23 26.16
CA LYS A 97 -3.28 -29.82 25.52
C LYS A 97 -4.55 -29.45 26.28
N ARG A 98 -4.57 -29.62 27.60
CA ARG A 98 -5.71 -29.21 28.42
C ARG A 98 -5.99 -27.71 28.34
N LYS A 99 -4.95 -26.86 28.29
CA LYS A 99 -5.08 -25.39 28.24
C LYS A 99 -5.57 -24.89 26.87
N PHE A 100 -5.14 -25.50 25.76
CA PHE A 100 -5.33 -24.94 24.41
C PHE A 100 -6.16 -25.79 23.44
N SER A 101 -6.52 -27.02 23.78
CA SER A 101 -7.35 -27.90 22.92
C SER A 101 -8.72 -27.32 22.56
N HIS A 102 -9.23 -26.40 23.37
CA HIS A 102 -10.56 -25.82 23.22
C HIS A 102 -10.51 -24.29 23.25
N LEU A 103 -11.36 -23.67 22.43
CA LEU A 103 -11.59 -22.23 22.46
C LEU A 103 -12.87 -21.93 23.24
N LEU A 104 -12.80 -21.03 24.21
CA LEU A 104 -13.97 -20.44 24.86
C LEU A 104 -14.44 -19.26 24.00
N GLU A 105 -15.55 -19.46 23.29
CA GLU A 105 -16.14 -18.43 22.45
C GLU A 105 -17.34 -17.76 23.14
N GLY A 106 -17.23 -16.45 23.38
CA GLY A 106 -18.34 -15.64 23.89
C GLY A 106 -18.85 -16.08 25.27
N MET A 107 -20.18 -16.15 25.40
CA MET A 107 -20.86 -16.29 26.68
C MET A 107 -20.87 -17.73 27.24
N THR A 108 -20.39 -18.77 26.55
CA THR A 108 -20.71 -20.19 26.87
C THR A 108 -20.13 -20.70 28.20
N THR A 109 -20.89 -21.53 28.92
CA THR A 109 -20.40 -22.34 30.06
C THR A 109 -19.49 -23.48 29.57
N GLU A 110 -18.69 -24.07 30.46
CA GLU A 110 -17.68 -25.11 30.13
C GLU A 110 -18.20 -26.31 29.33
N ALA A 111 -19.53 -26.54 29.34
CA ALA A 111 -20.19 -27.61 28.61
C ALA A 111 -20.20 -27.46 27.06
N ASN A 112 -19.89 -26.27 26.51
CA ASN A 112 -19.97 -25.98 25.06
C ASN A 112 -18.60 -25.61 24.43
N ARG A 113 -17.50 -26.20 24.93
CA ARG A 113 -16.15 -25.97 24.39
C ARG A 113 -16.03 -26.51 22.96
N ILE A 114 -15.63 -25.67 22.01
CA ILE A 114 -15.37 -26.12 20.63
C ILE A 114 -13.88 -26.45 20.48
N PRO A 115 -13.53 -27.63 19.92
CA PRO A 115 -12.13 -27.96 19.67
C PRO A 115 -11.46 -26.92 18.77
N LEU A 116 -10.30 -26.41 19.17
CA LEU A 116 -9.57 -25.38 18.43
C LEU A 116 -9.30 -25.82 16.99
N ASN A 117 -8.87 -27.07 16.80
CA ASN A 117 -8.57 -27.66 15.49
C ASN A 117 -9.77 -27.66 14.52
N LYS A 118 -11.01 -27.63 15.03
CA LYS A 118 -12.22 -27.61 14.22
C LYS A 118 -12.48 -26.23 13.59
N ILE A 119 -12.21 -25.16 14.34
CA ILE A 119 -12.52 -23.78 13.94
C ILE A 119 -11.28 -23.05 13.39
N TYR A 120 -10.08 -23.46 13.81
CA TYR A 120 -8.84 -22.80 13.42
C TYR A 120 -8.74 -22.70 11.89
N THR A 121 -8.57 -21.47 11.44
CA THR A 121 -8.29 -21.11 10.06
C THR A 121 -6.94 -20.42 10.08
N GLU A 122 -6.02 -20.88 9.24
CA GLU A 122 -4.65 -20.39 9.23
C GLU A 122 -4.63 -18.88 8.97
N LEU A 123 -3.82 -18.13 9.72
CA LEU A 123 -3.68 -16.69 9.54
C LEU A 123 -2.67 -16.38 8.44
N TYR A 124 -2.95 -15.33 7.67
CA TYR A 124 -2.00 -14.81 6.70
C TYR A 124 -0.91 -13.98 7.41
N ILE A 125 0.29 -14.56 7.54
CA ILE A 125 1.47 -13.94 8.16
C ILE A 125 2.52 -13.66 7.09
N THR A 126 3.10 -12.46 7.11
CA THR A 126 4.11 -12.01 6.14
C THR A 126 5.32 -11.40 6.84
N GLU A 127 6.48 -11.38 6.18
CA GLU A 127 7.63 -10.61 6.70
C GLU A 127 7.35 -9.11 6.60
N ALA A 128 7.60 -8.37 7.67
CA ALA A 128 7.46 -6.92 7.71
C ALA A 128 8.72 -6.26 7.14
N GLY A 129 8.57 -5.41 6.11
CA GLY A 129 9.66 -4.54 5.64
C GLY A 129 10.06 -3.50 6.70
N SER A 130 11.28 -2.96 6.59
CA SER A 130 11.89 -1.97 7.51
C SER A 130 11.19 -0.60 7.59
N GLY A 131 9.92 -0.51 7.18
CA GLY A 131 9.13 0.72 7.14
C GLY A 131 8.60 1.17 8.50
N GLU A 132 8.37 2.48 8.59
CA GLU A 132 7.84 3.20 9.75
C GLU A 132 6.65 2.51 10.42
N VAL A 133 6.57 2.63 11.75
CA VAL A 133 5.43 2.15 12.55
C VAL A 133 4.21 2.99 12.18
N ASN A 134 3.28 2.44 11.38
CA ASN A 134 2.02 3.12 11.06
C ASN A 134 1.21 3.29 12.36
N LYS A 135 0.95 4.55 12.74
CA LYS A 135 0.24 4.94 13.97
C LYS A 135 -1.29 4.99 13.82
N GLU A 136 -1.80 4.90 12.59
CA GLU A 136 -3.24 5.01 12.28
C GLU A 136 -4.14 4.03 13.06
N HIS A 137 -5.42 4.40 13.23
CA HIS A 137 -6.45 3.54 13.82
C HIS A 137 -6.52 2.13 13.21
N GLU A 138 -6.81 1.12 14.04
CA GLU A 138 -6.87 -0.30 13.63
C GLU A 138 -7.79 -0.54 12.43
N VAL A 139 -8.92 0.16 12.33
CA VAL A 139 -9.85 0.03 11.19
C VAL A 139 -9.28 0.57 9.88
N ARG A 140 -8.53 1.67 9.92
CA ARG A 140 -7.87 2.19 8.72
C ARG A 140 -6.78 1.24 8.24
N GLN A 141 -6.10 0.57 9.18
CA GLN A 141 -5.15 -0.49 8.88
C GLN A 141 -5.86 -1.72 8.26
N ILE A 142 -7.04 -2.12 8.75
CA ILE A 142 -7.85 -3.20 8.13
C ILE A 142 -8.25 -2.83 6.70
N GLU A 143 -8.81 -1.64 6.50
CA GLU A 143 -9.26 -1.18 5.19
C GLU A 143 -8.10 -1.17 4.18
N THR A 144 -6.91 -0.76 4.61
CA THR A 144 -5.69 -0.78 3.82
C THR A 144 -5.17 -2.21 3.58
N ALA A 145 -5.09 -3.04 4.61
CA ALA A 145 -4.57 -4.41 4.54
C ALA A 145 -5.47 -5.33 3.72
N SER A 146 -6.79 -5.17 3.81
CA SER A 146 -7.79 -5.92 3.03
C SER A 146 -7.69 -5.69 1.52
N ARG A 147 -6.95 -4.66 1.08
CA ARG A 147 -6.71 -4.31 -0.33
C ARG A 147 -5.31 -4.68 -0.83
N LYS A 148 -4.40 -5.15 0.05
CA LYS A 148 -3.05 -5.53 -0.38
C LYS A 148 -3.09 -6.91 -1.05
N HIS A 149 -2.49 -7.01 -2.24
CA HIS A 149 -2.39 -8.27 -2.96
C HIS A 149 -1.53 -9.30 -2.22
N VAL A 150 -2.10 -10.48 -2.01
CA VAL A 150 -1.49 -11.65 -1.36
C VAL A 150 -0.38 -12.28 -2.21
N GLU A 151 -0.44 -12.15 -3.54
CA GLU A 151 0.41 -12.92 -4.47
C GLU A 151 1.93 -12.58 -4.43
N GLN A 152 2.35 -11.51 -3.75
CA GLN A 152 3.75 -11.06 -3.76
C GLN A 152 4.43 -11.06 -2.39
N GLU A 153 3.68 -11.17 -1.29
CA GLU A 153 4.29 -11.34 0.03
C GLU A 153 4.41 -12.84 0.30
N LYS A 154 5.63 -13.33 0.53
CA LYS A 154 5.83 -14.75 0.86
C LYS A 154 5.14 -15.01 2.20
N SER A 155 4.03 -15.74 2.14
CA SER A 155 3.33 -16.16 3.36
C SER A 155 4.24 -17.08 4.17
N ILE A 156 4.31 -16.83 5.47
CA ILE A 156 5.08 -17.63 6.41
C ILE A 156 4.07 -18.40 7.25
N HIS A 157 4.05 -19.72 7.11
CA HIS A 157 3.28 -20.58 8.00
C HIS A 157 3.78 -20.41 9.44
N CYS A 158 2.88 -20.36 10.42
CA CYS A 158 3.22 -20.12 11.84
C CYS A 158 4.30 -21.09 12.38
N ASN A 159 4.20 -22.37 12.02
CA ASN A 159 5.18 -23.41 12.39
C ASN A 159 6.54 -23.27 11.67
N HIS A 160 6.70 -22.36 10.71
CA HIS A 160 7.93 -22.13 9.95
C HIS A 160 8.66 -20.83 10.34
N LEU A 161 8.23 -20.14 11.40
CA LEU A 161 8.83 -18.86 11.83
C LEU A 161 10.32 -18.95 12.17
N PHE A 162 10.80 -20.10 12.62
CA PHE A 162 12.20 -20.34 13.02
C PHE A 162 12.96 -21.24 12.02
N VAL A 163 12.37 -21.56 10.87
CA VAL A 163 13.04 -22.34 9.82
C VAL A 163 13.84 -21.39 8.92
N PRO A 164 15.11 -21.68 8.61
CA PRO A 164 15.91 -20.84 7.70
C PRO A 164 15.20 -20.70 6.34
N LEU A 165 14.85 -19.48 5.96
CA LEU A 165 14.37 -19.20 4.60
C LEU A 165 15.56 -19.34 3.65
N LEU A 166 15.38 -20.05 2.52
CA LEU A 166 16.40 -20.36 1.48
C LEU A 166 17.23 -19.17 0.94
N VAL A 167 16.97 -17.94 1.38
CA VAL A 167 17.62 -16.69 0.95
C VAL A 167 18.56 -16.12 2.04
N ARG A 168 18.57 -16.66 3.27
CA ARG A 168 19.40 -16.12 4.37
C ARG A 168 20.27 -17.21 5.03
N ASP A 169 21.57 -17.00 5.03
CA ASP A 169 22.58 -17.75 5.81
C ASP A 169 22.60 -17.42 7.32
N HIS A 170 21.61 -16.68 7.84
CA HIS A 170 21.58 -16.21 9.23
C HIS A 170 20.57 -17.00 10.08
N HIS A 171 20.98 -17.43 11.28
CA HIS A 171 20.17 -18.14 12.25
C HIS A 171 19.15 -17.20 12.92
N VAL A 172 17.85 -17.51 12.85
CA VAL A 172 16.78 -16.72 13.47
C VAL A 172 16.54 -17.18 14.91
N ARG A 173 16.82 -16.32 15.89
CA ARG A 173 16.61 -16.59 17.32
C ARG A 173 15.40 -15.85 17.90
N THR A 174 15.26 -14.56 17.59
CA THR A 174 14.20 -13.69 18.12
C THR A 174 13.27 -13.25 17.00
N VAL A 175 11.99 -13.63 17.11
CA VAL A 175 10.93 -13.24 16.16
C VAL A 175 9.94 -12.31 16.86
N ILE A 176 9.65 -11.15 16.26
CA ILE A 176 8.54 -10.28 16.69
C ILE A 176 7.41 -10.37 15.67
N THR A 177 6.24 -10.81 16.12
CA THR A 177 5.01 -10.83 15.32
C THR A 177 4.08 -9.71 15.75
N ARG A 178 3.90 -8.73 14.86
CA ARG A 178 3.01 -7.58 15.08
C ARG A 178 1.66 -7.75 14.39
N GLY A 179 0.61 -7.15 14.94
CA GLY A 179 -0.70 -7.13 14.30
C GLY A 179 -1.74 -6.39 15.14
N ILE A 180 -2.83 -5.93 14.53
CA ILE A 180 -3.92 -5.21 15.20
C ILE A 180 -4.64 -6.07 16.25
N ALA A 181 -5.44 -5.46 17.13
CA ALA A 181 -6.22 -6.21 18.11
C ALA A 181 -7.18 -7.20 17.43
N GLY A 182 -7.50 -8.30 18.12
CA GLY A 182 -8.42 -9.33 17.60
C GLY A 182 -7.95 -10.13 16.38
N ILE A 183 -6.80 -9.79 15.78
CA ILE A 183 -6.33 -10.41 14.51
C ILE A 183 -5.94 -11.88 14.62
N GLY A 184 -5.87 -12.43 15.84
CA GLY A 184 -5.59 -13.84 16.09
C GLY A 184 -4.16 -14.17 16.52
N LYS A 185 -3.37 -13.19 16.97
CA LYS A 185 -1.99 -13.38 17.49
C LYS A 185 -1.94 -14.46 18.58
N THR A 186 -2.70 -14.29 19.66
CA THR A 186 -2.80 -15.23 20.78
C THR A 186 -3.38 -16.59 20.37
N VAL A 187 -4.32 -16.62 19.41
CA VAL A 187 -4.86 -17.89 18.91
C VAL A 187 -3.80 -18.67 18.13
N SER A 188 -2.90 -17.97 17.43
CA SER A 188 -1.79 -18.59 16.69
C SER A 188 -0.70 -19.11 17.59
N THR A 189 -0.37 -18.41 18.69
CA THR A 189 0.57 -18.90 19.70
C THR A 189 0.02 -20.12 20.43
N ASN A 190 -1.28 -20.12 20.73
CA ASN A 190 -1.98 -21.28 21.30
C ASN A 190 -2.00 -22.47 20.33
N LYS A 191 -2.29 -22.25 19.04
CA LYS A 191 -2.28 -23.31 18.02
C LYS A 191 -0.88 -23.88 17.83
N PHE A 192 0.16 -23.05 17.73
CA PHE A 192 1.55 -23.51 17.67
C PHE A 192 1.90 -24.40 18.87
N SER A 193 1.50 -23.98 20.06
CA SER A 193 1.76 -24.73 21.30
C SER A 193 1.01 -26.07 21.34
N LEU A 194 -0.20 -26.11 20.76
CA LEU A 194 -1.00 -27.32 20.63
C LEU A 194 -0.38 -28.29 19.61
N ASP A 195 0.06 -27.80 18.44
CA ASP A 195 0.72 -28.63 17.41
C ASP A 195 2.00 -29.28 17.93
N TRP A 196 2.78 -28.54 18.73
CA TRP A 196 3.95 -29.07 19.42
C TRP A 196 3.56 -30.13 20.47
N ALA A 197 2.50 -29.87 21.24
CA ALA A 197 2.06 -30.81 22.27
C ALA A 197 1.48 -32.10 21.67
N ASP A 198 0.75 -32.01 20.56
CA ASP A 198 0.21 -33.15 19.81
C ASP A 198 1.28 -33.89 18.98
N GLY A 199 2.46 -33.28 18.80
CA GLY A 199 3.55 -33.84 18.01
C GLY A 199 3.36 -33.71 16.50
N GLU A 200 2.43 -32.86 16.06
CA GLU A 200 2.14 -32.59 14.65
C GLU A 200 3.24 -31.73 13.98
N ALA A 201 3.87 -30.82 14.75
CA ALA A 201 4.92 -29.92 14.25
C ALA A 201 5.96 -29.56 15.32
N ASN A 202 7.08 -28.97 14.90
CA ASN A 202 8.15 -28.45 15.77
C ASN A 202 8.78 -29.48 16.74
N THR A 203 8.88 -30.75 16.30
CA THR A 203 9.44 -31.86 17.10
C THR A 203 10.92 -31.69 17.46
N ASN A 204 11.60 -30.74 16.84
CA ASN A 204 12.97 -30.33 17.14
C ASN A 204 13.10 -29.52 18.44
N LEU A 205 11.99 -29.03 19.02
CA LEU A 205 11.98 -28.30 20.29
C LEU A 205 11.76 -29.25 21.48
N SER A 206 12.62 -29.17 22.48
CA SER A 206 12.51 -29.94 23.72
C SER A 206 11.41 -29.38 24.63
N PHE A 207 11.27 -28.05 24.70
CA PHE A 207 10.28 -27.37 25.55
C PHE A 207 9.71 -26.12 24.87
N VAL A 208 8.42 -25.88 25.07
CA VAL A 208 7.72 -24.65 24.67
C VAL A 208 7.06 -24.05 25.90
N PHE A 209 7.42 -22.80 26.23
CA PHE A 209 6.89 -22.07 27.38
C PHE A 209 6.15 -20.80 26.93
N PRO A 210 4.82 -20.86 26.79
CA PRO A 210 3.99 -19.68 26.64
C PRO A 210 3.96 -18.84 27.91
N LEU A 211 4.33 -17.57 27.81
CA LEU A 211 4.35 -16.59 28.90
C LEU A 211 3.56 -15.36 28.44
N TYR A 212 2.48 -15.06 29.13
CA TYR A 212 1.61 -13.93 28.76
C TYR A 212 1.98 -12.71 29.59
N PHE A 213 2.24 -11.55 28.97
CA PHE A 213 2.57 -10.31 29.70
C PHE A 213 1.47 -9.93 30.70
N ARG A 214 0.20 -10.20 30.36
CA ARG A 214 -0.94 -10.09 31.27
C ARG A 214 -0.79 -10.91 32.55
N GLU A 215 -0.26 -12.13 32.48
CA GLU A 215 0.01 -12.97 33.65
C GLU A 215 1.20 -12.39 34.44
N LEU A 216 2.27 -12.01 33.75
CA LEU A 216 3.51 -11.50 34.35
C LEU A 216 3.34 -10.16 35.09
N ASN A 217 2.45 -9.29 34.63
CA ASN A 217 2.16 -8.00 35.26
C ASN A 217 1.74 -8.11 36.73
N SER A 218 1.06 -9.19 37.10
CA SER A 218 0.61 -9.43 38.48
C SER A 218 1.77 -9.68 39.45
N MET A 219 2.88 -10.21 38.94
CA MET A 219 4.07 -10.61 39.70
C MET A 219 5.18 -9.56 39.64
N ARG A 220 4.96 -8.40 39.02
CA ARG A 220 5.97 -7.35 38.75
C ARG A 220 6.69 -6.78 39.97
N LYS A 221 6.09 -6.87 41.16
CA LYS A 221 6.66 -6.35 42.43
C LYS A 221 7.51 -7.39 43.17
N GLN A 222 7.51 -8.64 42.71
CA GLN A 222 8.25 -9.74 43.32
C GLN A 222 9.52 -10.02 42.51
N THR A 223 10.49 -10.68 43.14
CA THR A 223 11.71 -11.15 42.49
C THR A 223 11.65 -12.66 42.34
N PHE A 224 12.12 -13.16 41.20
CA PHE A 224 12.19 -14.58 40.86
C PHE A 224 13.50 -14.88 40.16
N SER A 225 14.00 -16.10 40.29
CA SER A 225 14.87 -16.70 39.29
C SER A 225 14.05 -17.23 38.11
N LEU A 226 14.68 -17.46 36.95
CA LEU A 226 13.96 -18.04 35.80
C LEU A 226 13.40 -19.44 36.14
N VAL A 227 14.15 -20.22 36.92
CA VAL A 227 13.72 -21.56 37.38
C VAL A 227 12.49 -21.47 38.28
N GLU A 228 12.49 -20.53 39.23
CA GLU A 228 11.35 -20.31 40.13
C GLU A 228 10.13 -19.79 39.38
N LEU A 229 10.32 -18.85 38.45
CA LEU A 229 9.23 -18.29 37.64
C LEU A 229 8.54 -19.39 36.82
N LEU A 230 9.30 -20.26 36.16
CA LEU A 230 8.72 -21.39 35.44
C LEU A 230 8.10 -22.43 36.37
N SER A 231 8.69 -22.67 37.54
CA SER A 231 8.10 -23.60 38.53
C SER A 231 6.76 -23.10 39.08
N VAL A 232 6.56 -21.78 39.12
CA VAL A 232 5.28 -21.15 39.52
C VAL A 232 4.24 -21.25 38.40
N LEU A 233 4.65 -21.01 37.15
CA LEU A 233 3.74 -21.03 36.00
C LEU A 233 3.40 -22.46 35.54
N TYR A 234 4.39 -23.35 35.59
CA TYR A 234 4.37 -24.74 35.16
C TYR A 234 4.94 -25.62 36.31
N PRO A 235 4.10 -26.01 37.28
CA PRO A 235 4.52 -26.80 38.45
C PRO A 235 5.25 -28.10 38.11
N GLU A 236 5.01 -28.64 36.92
CA GLU A 236 5.63 -29.86 36.40
C GLU A 236 7.15 -29.71 36.22
N THR A 237 7.64 -28.47 36.06
CA THR A 237 9.08 -28.18 35.90
C THR A 237 9.87 -28.21 37.21
N LYS A 238 9.20 -28.27 38.36
CA LYS A 238 9.83 -28.17 39.68
C LYS A 238 10.73 -29.38 39.97
N GLY A 239 12.01 -29.15 40.23
CA GLY A 239 12.97 -30.20 40.66
C GLY A 239 13.44 -31.15 39.55
N THR A 240 13.22 -30.78 38.28
CA THR A 240 13.50 -31.62 37.09
C THR A 240 14.91 -31.43 36.53
N GLY A 241 15.54 -30.28 36.77
CA GLY A 241 16.87 -29.96 36.24
C GLY A 241 16.89 -29.61 34.76
N ILE A 242 15.78 -29.16 34.15
CA ILE A 242 15.72 -28.82 32.71
C ILE A 242 16.79 -27.82 32.23
N PHE A 243 17.33 -27.01 33.15
CA PHE A 243 18.34 -25.98 32.86
C PHE A 243 19.79 -26.43 33.09
N THR A 244 20.06 -27.65 33.57
CA THR A 244 21.42 -28.05 33.98
C THR A 244 22.31 -28.57 32.84
N HIS A 245 21.75 -28.99 31.72
CA HIS A 245 22.49 -29.71 30.66
C HIS A 245 22.74 -28.93 29.37
N GLY A 246 22.32 -27.66 29.26
CA GLY A 246 22.65 -26.76 28.13
C GLY A 246 22.15 -27.15 26.72
N ASN A 247 21.76 -28.41 26.50
CA ASN A 247 21.43 -28.97 25.18
C ASN A 247 19.93 -28.98 24.85
N ASN A 248 19.06 -28.50 25.74
CA ASN A 248 17.62 -28.46 25.50
C ASN A 248 17.27 -27.25 24.62
N LYS A 249 16.71 -27.48 23.43
CA LYS A 249 16.17 -26.41 22.59
C LYS A 249 14.84 -25.95 23.17
N MET A 250 14.82 -24.75 23.74
CA MET A 250 13.65 -24.18 24.39
C MET A 250 13.12 -23.00 23.58
N LEU A 251 11.79 -22.89 23.47
CA LEU A 251 11.11 -21.73 22.92
C LEU A 251 10.32 -21.01 24.02
N PHE A 252 10.56 -19.72 24.18
CA PHE A 252 9.75 -18.84 25.02
C PHE A 252 8.84 -17.99 24.15
N ILE A 253 7.53 -18.15 24.31
CA ILE A 253 6.53 -17.33 23.60
C ILE A 253 6.06 -16.23 24.54
N LEU A 254 6.45 -14.99 24.29
CA LEU A 254 6.08 -13.80 25.04
C LEU A 254 4.85 -13.13 24.38
N ASP A 255 3.66 -13.50 24.82
CA ASP A 255 2.40 -13.04 24.19
C ASP A 255 1.89 -11.73 24.83
N GLY A 256 1.56 -10.74 23.99
CA GLY A 256 0.89 -9.50 24.40
C GLY A 256 1.80 -8.41 24.98
N LEU A 257 2.93 -8.09 24.33
CA LEU A 257 3.84 -7.02 24.80
C LEU A 257 3.14 -5.66 24.97
N ASP A 258 2.13 -5.35 24.15
CA ASP A 258 1.33 -4.14 24.28
C ASP A 258 0.47 -4.06 25.55
N GLU A 259 0.35 -5.18 26.27
CA GLU A 259 -0.30 -5.28 27.57
C GLU A 259 0.71 -5.16 28.72
N SER A 260 2.02 -5.09 28.43
CA SER A 260 3.08 -5.03 29.43
C SER A 260 3.03 -3.72 30.24
N ARG A 261 3.12 -3.85 31.56
CA ARG A 261 3.36 -2.74 32.50
C ARG A 261 4.74 -2.84 33.15
N LEU A 262 5.60 -3.70 32.61
CA LEU A 262 6.99 -3.86 33.03
C LEU A 262 7.83 -2.76 32.37
N SER A 263 8.72 -2.12 33.13
CA SER A 263 9.65 -1.15 32.56
C SER A 263 10.79 -1.91 31.88
N LEU A 264 10.69 -2.07 30.56
CA LEU A 264 11.67 -2.78 29.74
C LEU A 264 12.76 -1.82 29.23
N ASP A 265 13.63 -1.33 30.12
CA ASP A 265 14.74 -0.46 29.75
C ASP A 265 15.97 -1.28 29.30
N PHE A 266 16.10 -1.47 27.99
CA PHE A 266 17.21 -2.19 27.37
C PHE A 266 18.57 -1.48 27.45
N HIS A 267 18.67 -0.25 27.97
CA HIS A 267 19.95 0.44 28.14
C HIS A 267 20.45 0.39 29.58
N LYS A 268 19.54 0.46 30.57
CA LYS A 268 19.91 0.54 32.00
C LYS A 268 19.73 -0.76 32.78
N SER A 269 19.23 -1.83 32.14
CA SER A 269 18.97 -3.10 32.83
C SER A 269 20.24 -3.89 33.18
N GLU A 270 20.28 -4.41 34.41
CA GLU A 270 21.29 -5.32 34.95
C GLU A 270 21.53 -6.54 34.03
N ILE A 271 22.78 -7.02 33.97
CA ILE A 271 23.13 -8.18 33.16
C ILE A 271 23.02 -9.43 34.03
N VAL A 272 22.14 -10.36 33.62
CA VAL A 272 21.91 -11.64 34.29
C VAL A 272 22.13 -12.77 33.29
N SER A 273 22.96 -13.74 33.67
CA SER A 273 23.28 -14.92 32.83
C SER A 273 22.96 -16.25 33.50
N ASP A 274 22.89 -16.29 34.83
CA ASP A 274 22.50 -17.49 35.59
C ASP A 274 20.97 -17.56 35.75
N ALA A 275 20.38 -18.67 35.31
CA ALA A 275 18.94 -18.94 35.45
C ALA A 275 18.48 -19.08 36.91
N LYS A 276 19.40 -19.34 37.86
CA LYS A 276 19.11 -19.44 39.29
C LYS A 276 19.22 -18.10 40.04
N GLN A 277 19.74 -17.06 39.41
CA GLN A 277 19.84 -15.72 40.03
C GLN A 277 18.46 -15.08 40.14
N THR A 278 18.11 -14.58 41.32
CA THR A 278 16.84 -13.90 41.58
C THR A 278 16.91 -12.43 41.17
N THR A 279 15.96 -11.98 40.36
CA THR A 279 15.84 -10.59 39.93
C THR A 279 14.39 -10.25 39.61
N THR A 280 14.11 -9.04 39.16
CA THR A 280 12.77 -8.65 38.70
C THR A 280 12.44 -9.31 37.36
N ILE A 281 11.15 -9.58 37.11
CA ILE A 281 10.69 -10.20 35.85
C ILE A 281 11.12 -9.36 34.63
N ALA A 282 11.11 -8.04 34.74
CA ALA A 282 11.57 -7.14 33.67
C ALA A 282 13.03 -7.44 33.28
N VAL A 283 13.92 -7.58 34.26
CA VAL A 283 15.34 -7.90 34.04
C VAL A 283 15.52 -9.31 33.45
N LEU A 284 14.73 -10.30 33.90
CA LEU A 284 14.77 -11.65 33.32
C LEU A 284 14.40 -11.64 31.83
N LEU A 285 13.29 -10.98 31.47
CA LEU A 285 12.83 -10.90 30.08
C LEU A 285 13.81 -10.14 29.18
N ILE A 286 14.37 -9.01 29.66
CA ILE A 286 15.37 -8.24 28.91
C ILE A 286 16.61 -9.11 28.61
N ASN A 287 17.12 -9.82 29.61
CA ASN A 287 18.31 -10.66 29.42
C ASN A 287 18.03 -11.91 28.57
N LEU A 288 16.80 -12.44 28.61
CA LEU A 288 16.35 -13.49 27.70
C LEU A 288 16.28 -12.97 26.26
N ILE A 289 15.75 -11.76 26.03
CA ILE A 289 15.68 -11.16 24.68
C ILE A 289 17.08 -10.83 24.15
N ARG A 290 17.96 -10.25 25.00
CA ARG A 290 19.38 -9.97 24.67
C ARG A 290 20.21 -11.23 24.37
N GLY A 291 19.70 -12.43 24.67
CA GLY A 291 20.47 -13.68 24.56
C GLY A 291 21.57 -13.86 25.61
N ARG A 292 21.54 -13.08 26.70
CA ARG A 292 22.46 -13.23 27.84
C ARG A 292 22.02 -14.34 28.78
N LEU A 293 20.71 -14.48 28.95
CA LEU A 293 20.07 -15.56 29.68
C LEU A 293 19.56 -16.60 28.67
N LEU A 294 20.05 -17.83 28.77
CA LEU A 294 19.78 -18.93 27.81
C LEU A 294 20.05 -18.54 26.34
N PRO A 295 21.33 -18.44 25.92
CA PRO A 295 21.70 -17.97 24.58
C PRO A 295 21.07 -18.78 23.44
N MET A 296 20.92 -20.10 23.63
CA MET A 296 20.36 -21.03 22.64
C MET A 296 18.82 -21.10 22.64
N ALA A 297 18.15 -20.36 23.52
CA ALA A 297 16.69 -20.33 23.55
C ALA A 297 16.14 -19.44 22.44
N LEU A 298 15.09 -19.92 21.78
CA LEU A 298 14.31 -19.17 20.81
C LEU A 298 13.30 -18.29 21.55
N VAL A 299 13.03 -17.11 21.00
CA VAL A 299 12.09 -16.14 21.57
C VAL A 299 11.10 -15.71 20.51
N TRP A 300 9.81 -15.89 20.78
CA TRP A 300 8.74 -15.40 19.93
C TRP A 300 7.90 -14.37 20.69
N ILE A 301 7.81 -13.14 20.20
CA ILE A 301 7.11 -12.04 20.87
C ILE A 301 5.92 -11.61 20.02
N THR A 302 4.74 -11.52 20.60
CA THR A 302 3.56 -10.98 19.90
C THR A 302 3.13 -9.62 20.47
N SER A 303 2.76 -8.69 19.61
CA SER A 303 2.41 -7.33 20.04
C SER A 303 1.54 -6.57 19.03
N ARG A 304 0.92 -5.48 19.45
CA ARG A 304 0.49 -4.41 18.53
C ARG A 304 1.68 -3.63 17.96
N PRO A 305 1.59 -3.07 16.74
CA PRO A 305 2.71 -2.37 16.08
C PRO A 305 3.35 -1.26 16.94
N VAL A 306 2.53 -0.45 17.62
CA VAL A 306 3.01 0.68 18.44
C VAL A 306 3.93 0.22 19.57
N ALA A 307 3.57 -0.86 20.28
CA ALA A 307 4.35 -1.36 21.39
C ALA A 307 5.61 -2.15 20.99
N CYS A 308 5.75 -2.54 19.70
CA CYS A 308 6.96 -3.20 19.22
C CYS A 308 8.19 -2.29 19.35
N SER A 309 8.00 -0.97 19.32
CA SER A 309 9.07 0.03 19.51
C SER A 309 9.75 -0.03 20.88
N GLN A 310 9.15 -0.71 21.86
CA GLN A 310 9.76 -0.93 23.18
C GLN A 310 10.99 -1.86 23.11
N ILE A 311 11.12 -2.68 22.06
CA ILE A 311 12.23 -3.59 21.86
C ILE A 311 13.13 -3.04 20.74
N PRO A 312 14.41 -2.75 21.03
CA PRO A 312 15.36 -2.32 20.02
C PRO A 312 15.53 -3.36 18.90
N LEU A 313 15.52 -2.90 17.64
CA LEU A 313 15.64 -3.78 16.45
C LEU A 313 16.96 -4.57 16.41
N GLU A 314 18.01 -4.11 17.12
CA GLU A 314 19.29 -4.81 17.24
C GLU A 314 19.19 -6.18 17.93
N TYR A 315 18.11 -6.45 18.67
CA TYR A 315 17.85 -7.74 19.33
C TYR A 315 16.83 -8.63 18.60
N VAL A 316 16.41 -8.22 17.39
CA VAL A 316 15.33 -8.85 16.63
C VAL A 316 15.85 -9.31 15.28
N ASP A 317 15.81 -10.63 15.04
CA ASP A 317 16.30 -11.21 13.79
C ASP A 317 15.24 -11.18 12.67
N LEU A 318 13.96 -11.29 13.06
CA LEU A 318 12.84 -11.33 12.12
C LEU A 318 11.62 -10.60 12.68
N VAL A 319 11.07 -9.67 11.90
CA VAL A 319 9.78 -9.03 12.18
C VAL A 319 8.75 -9.57 11.21
N THR A 320 7.68 -10.17 11.73
CA THR A 320 6.53 -10.64 10.97
C THR A 320 5.28 -9.85 11.30
N GLU A 321 4.34 -9.79 10.37
CA GLU A 321 3.08 -9.08 10.50
C GLU A 321 1.91 -10.02 10.21
N VAL A 322 0.96 -10.11 11.15
CA VAL A 322 -0.30 -10.82 10.95
C VAL A 322 -1.25 -9.89 10.23
N ARG A 323 -1.59 -10.22 8.99
CA ARG A 323 -2.52 -9.43 8.18
C ARG A 323 -3.97 -9.70 8.58
N GLY A 324 -4.33 -10.94 8.88
CA GLY A 324 -5.71 -11.36 9.15
C GLY A 324 -6.19 -12.42 8.15
N PHE A 325 -7.50 -12.51 7.93
CA PHE A 325 -8.09 -13.41 6.94
C PHE A 325 -8.16 -12.75 5.56
N ASN A 326 -7.56 -13.40 4.57
CA ASN A 326 -7.81 -13.10 3.15
C ASN A 326 -9.22 -13.57 2.74
N ASN A 327 -9.65 -13.24 1.52
CA ASN A 327 -11.01 -13.52 1.08
C ASN A 327 -11.36 -15.03 1.08
N THR A 328 -10.38 -15.91 0.81
CA THR A 328 -10.56 -17.36 0.88
C THR A 328 -10.68 -17.88 2.32
N GLN A 329 -9.85 -17.36 3.23
CA GLN A 329 -9.85 -17.71 4.66
C GLN A 329 -11.14 -17.24 5.36
N LYS A 330 -11.71 -16.10 4.96
CA LYS A 330 -13.02 -15.65 5.45
C LYS A 330 -14.10 -16.69 5.18
N ASP A 331 -14.21 -17.13 3.92
CA ASP A 331 -15.17 -18.14 3.52
C ASP A 331 -14.93 -19.49 4.23
N GLU A 332 -13.66 -19.89 4.37
CA GLU A 332 -13.27 -21.09 5.10
C GLU A 332 -13.72 -21.04 6.57
N TYR A 333 -13.46 -19.94 7.26
CA TYR A 333 -13.86 -19.74 8.64
C TYR A 333 -15.37 -19.91 8.82
N PHE A 334 -16.19 -19.25 7.99
CA PHE A 334 -17.65 -19.37 8.07
C PHE A 334 -18.14 -20.81 7.84
N ARG A 335 -17.53 -21.54 6.90
CA ARG A 335 -17.87 -22.96 6.63
C ARG A 335 -17.44 -23.90 7.75
N ARG A 336 -16.32 -23.61 8.44
CA ARG A 336 -15.86 -24.39 9.60
C ARG A 336 -16.73 -24.13 10.83
N LYS A 337 -17.15 -22.87 11.02
CA LYS A 337 -17.90 -22.41 12.19
C LYS A 337 -19.36 -22.85 12.16
N ILE A 338 -20.02 -22.70 11.01
CA ILE A 338 -21.45 -23.00 10.82
C ILE A 338 -21.58 -24.43 10.30
N GLY A 339 -22.16 -25.31 11.10
CA GLY A 339 -22.27 -26.73 10.75
C GLY A 339 -23.15 -27.02 9.54
N ASP A 340 -24.18 -26.19 9.31
CA ASP A 340 -25.03 -26.28 8.12
C ASP A 340 -24.41 -25.54 6.92
N LYS A 341 -24.06 -26.30 5.87
CA LYS A 341 -23.49 -25.77 4.63
C LYS A 341 -24.40 -24.75 3.94
N SER A 342 -25.72 -24.92 4.02
CA SER A 342 -26.69 -23.99 3.40
C SER A 342 -26.69 -22.64 4.12
N ALA A 343 -26.84 -22.66 5.46
CA ALA A 343 -26.70 -21.47 6.29
C ALA A 343 -25.35 -20.79 6.12
N ALA A 344 -24.24 -21.54 6.09
CA ALA A 344 -22.90 -20.99 5.90
C ALA A 344 -22.77 -20.22 4.57
N ASN A 345 -23.27 -20.79 3.47
CA ASN A 345 -23.24 -20.13 2.16
C ASN A 345 -24.15 -18.89 2.11
N ARG A 346 -25.30 -18.90 2.80
CA ARG A 346 -26.17 -17.71 2.94
C ARG A 346 -25.48 -16.59 3.72
N VAL A 347 -24.80 -16.92 4.82
CA VAL A 347 -24.00 -15.97 5.60
C VAL A 347 -22.88 -15.38 4.75
N ILE A 348 -22.11 -16.22 4.05
CA ILE A 348 -21.02 -15.76 3.16
C ILE A 348 -21.57 -14.81 2.10
N LYS A 349 -22.69 -15.17 1.45
CA LYS A 349 -23.33 -14.32 0.43
C LYS A 349 -23.77 -12.97 1.01
N HIS A 350 -24.39 -12.97 2.19
CA HIS A 350 -24.82 -11.74 2.87
C HIS A 350 -23.63 -10.86 3.26
N VAL A 351 -22.62 -11.42 3.91
CA VAL A 351 -21.40 -10.70 4.30
C VAL A 351 -20.72 -10.08 3.08
N LYS A 352 -20.60 -10.81 1.97
CA LYS A 352 -20.03 -10.27 0.71
C LYS A 352 -20.86 -9.13 0.14
N SER A 353 -22.20 -9.21 0.20
CA SER A 353 -23.09 -8.13 -0.24
C SER A 353 -23.01 -6.86 0.62
N CYS A 354 -22.52 -6.97 1.86
CA CYS A 354 -22.37 -5.85 2.78
C CYS A 354 -20.88 -5.49 2.94
N ARG A 355 -20.38 -4.59 2.10
CA ARG A 355 -18.95 -4.26 2.04
C ARG A 355 -18.32 -3.92 3.39
N SER A 356 -18.97 -3.08 4.20
CA SER A 356 -18.47 -2.71 5.53
C SER A 356 -18.27 -3.96 6.41
N LEU A 357 -19.21 -4.90 6.40
CA LEU A 357 -19.08 -6.16 7.14
C LEU A 357 -17.97 -7.04 6.58
N HIS A 358 -17.87 -7.14 5.25
CA HIS A 358 -16.83 -7.93 4.58
C HIS A 358 -15.40 -7.43 4.87
N ILE A 359 -15.21 -6.11 4.94
CA ILE A 359 -13.94 -5.49 5.33
C ILE A 359 -13.62 -5.82 6.79
N MET A 360 -14.58 -5.64 7.69
CA MET A 360 -14.38 -5.94 9.12
C MET A 360 -14.08 -7.42 9.38
N CYS A 361 -14.67 -8.34 8.61
CA CYS A 361 -14.37 -9.77 8.63
C CYS A 361 -12.94 -10.12 8.18
N HIS A 362 -12.09 -9.14 7.87
CA HIS A 362 -10.64 -9.39 7.82
C HIS A 362 -10.07 -9.78 9.18
N ILE A 363 -10.67 -9.30 10.28
CA ILE A 363 -10.30 -9.71 11.64
C ILE A 363 -11.17 -10.90 12.09
N PRO A 364 -10.56 -12.01 12.55
CA PRO A 364 -11.29 -13.20 12.98
C PRO A 364 -12.39 -12.96 14.03
N VAL A 365 -12.20 -12.03 14.98
CA VAL A 365 -13.23 -11.71 15.99
C VAL A 365 -14.53 -11.19 15.37
N PHE A 366 -14.45 -10.45 14.26
CA PHE A 366 -15.64 -10.00 13.53
C PHE A 366 -16.28 -11.14 12.74
N CYS A 367 -15.50 -12.08 12.20
CA CYS A 367 -16.05 -13.29 11.59
C CYS A 367 -16.83 -14.12 12.61
N TRP A 368 -16.31 -14.27 13.82
CA TRP A 368 -16.98 -14.95 14.92
C TRP A 368 -18.32 -14.30 15.27
N MET A 369 -18.31 -12.98 15.49
CA MET A 369 -19.51 -12.21 15.82
C MET A 369 -20.53 -12.25 14.66
N ALA A 370 -20.06 -12.12 13.42
CA ALA A 370 -20.89 -12.22 12.23
C ALA A 370 -21.54 -13.60 12.08
N ALA A 371 -20.77 -14.67 12.24
CA ALA A 371 -21.30 -16.02 12.22
C ALA A 371 -22.38 -16.21 13.28
N SER A 372 -22.11 -15.81 14.53
CA SER A 372 -23.03 -15.99 15.66
C SER A 372 -24.36 -15.24 15.49
N VAL A 373 -24.29 -13.98 15.07
CA VAL A 373 -25.48 -13.13 14.89
C VAL A 373 -26.28 -13.54 13.66
N LEU A 374 -25.61 -13.74 12.52
CA LEU A 374 -26.29 -14.03 11.26
C LEU A 374 -26.86 -15.46 11.24
N GLU A 375 -26.17 -16.45 11.82
CA GLU A 375 -26.68 -17.82 11.96
C GLU A 375 -27.97 -17.85 12.78
N LYS A 376 -28.01 -17.16 13.93
CA LYS A 376 -29.22 -17.09 14.77
C LYS A 376 -30.38 -16.40 14.04
N LYS A 377 -30.11 -15.30 13.33
CA LYS A 377 -31.14 -14.57 12.57
C LYS A 377 -31.72 -15.38 11.41
N LEU A 378 -30.90 -16.20 10.75
CA LEU A 378 -31.35 -17.10 9.70
C LEU A 378 -32.30 -18.20 10.21
N GLN A 379 -32.30 -18.49 11.50
CA GLN A 379 -33.21 -19.46 12.13
C GLN A 379 -34.59 -18.85 12.47
N THR A 380 -34.71 -17.52 12.57
CA THR A 380 -35.90 -16.85 13.14
C THR A 380 -36.77 -16.07 12.15
N THR A 381 -36.30 -15.69 10.95
CA THR A 381 -36.98 -14.68 10.09
C THR A 381 -36.68 -14.78 8.58
N ASP A 382 -37.57 -14.19 7.75
CA ASP A 382 -37.39 -13.92 6.31
C ASP A 382 -36.17 -13.03 6.01
N SER A 383 -35.61 -13.13 4.80
CA SER A 383 -34.30 -12.54 4.43
C SER A 383 -34.18 -11.01 4.48
N GLU A 384 -35.26 -10.25 4.64
CA GLU A 384 -35.25 -8.79 4.57
C GLU A 384 -34.77 -8.08 5.86
N ASP A 385 -34.85 -8.72 7.03
CA ASP A 385 -34.45 -8.16 8.35
C ASP A 385 -32.97 -8.46 8.73
N MET A 386 -32.14 -8.82 7.75
CA MET A 386 -30.74 -9.16 8.01
C MET A 386 -29.91 -7.89 8.30
N PRO A 387 -29.03 -7.88 9.32
CA PRO A 387 -28.22 -6.70 9.67
C PRO A 387 -27.28 -6.32 8.52
N LYS A 388 -27.33 -5.07 8.07
CA LYS A 388 -26.51 -4.56 6.94
C LYS A 388 -25.39 -3.63 7.39
N THR A 389 -25.59 -2.93 8.51
CA THR A 389 -24.61 -1.97 9.06
C THR A 389 -23.84 -2.55 10.24
N LEU A 390 -22.71 -1.93 10.59
CA LEU A 390 -21.92 -2.38 11.74
C LEU A 390 -22.70 -2.16 13.04
N THR A 391 -23.41 -1.04 13.17
CA THR A 391 -24.23 -0.77 14.36
C THR A 391 -25.32 -1.82 14.53
N GLN A 392 -26.03 -2.19 13.46
CA GLN A 392 -27.06 -3.22 13.53
C GLN A 392 -26.48 -4.57 14.00
N MET A 393 -25.33 -4.98 13.46
CA MET A 393 -24.63 -6.19 13.90
C MET A 393 -24.37 -6.19 15.41
N TYR A 394 -23.89 -5.07 15.95
CA TYR A 394 -23.59 -4.93 17.37
C TYR A 394 -24.85 -4.83 18.26
N ILE A 395 -25.92 -4.21 17.78
CA ILE A 395 -27.21 -4.20 18.47
C ILE A 395 -27.76 -5.62 18.58
N HIS A 396 -27.73 -6.41 17.51
CA HIS A 396 -28.17 -7.80 17.57
C HIS A 396 -27.25 -8.67 18.43
N PHE A 397 -25.94 -8.41 18.42
CA PHE A 397 -25.02 -9.02 19.37
C PHE A 397 -25.40 -8.70 20.83
N LEU A 398 -25.75 -7.43 21.12
CA LEU A 398 -26.27 -7.02 22.42
C LEU A 398 -27.61 -7.69 22.76
N SER A 399 -28.54 -7.82 21.82
CA SER A 399 -29.81 -8.52 22.04
C SER A 399 -29.58 -9.99 22.39
N MET A 400 -28.70 -10.68 21.66
CA MET A 400 -28.29 -12.06 21.97
C MET A 400 -27.68 -12.18 23.37
N TYR A 401 -26.86 -11.19 23.74
CA TYR A 401 -26.26 -11.10 25.07
C TYR A 401 -27.34 -10.95 26.16
N VAL A 402 -28.28 -10.01 26.00
CA VAL A 402 -29.37 -9.77 26.96
C VAL A 402 -30.27 -11.00 27.12
N GLU A 403 -30.66 -11.64 26.02
CA GLU A 403 -31.46 -12.88 26.08
C GLU A 403 -30.74 -14.03 26.81
N SER A 404 -29.43 -14.18 26.59
CA SER A 404 -28.63 -15.20 27.29
C SER A 404 -28.50 -14.89 28.78
N MET A 405 -28.53 -13.61 29.14
CA MET A 405 -28.45 -13.14 30.52
C MET A 405 -29.72 -13.43 31.30
N GLU A 406 -30.89 -13.21 30.69
CA GLU A 406 -32.19 -13.55 31.29
C GLU A 406 -32.31 -15.05 31.60
N LYS A 407 -31.78 -15.92 30.73
CA LYS A 407 -31.84 -17.39 30.91
C LYS A 407 -30.97 -17.92 32.06
N ARG A 408 -29.98 -17.16 32.56
CA ARG A 408 -29.03 -17.60 33.60
C ARG A 408 -29.42 -17.25 35.03
N LEU A 409 -30.51 -16.50 35.21
CA LEU A 409 -31.03 -16.11 36.52
C LEU A 409 -32.29 -16.92 36.85
N PRO A 410 -32.19 -18.17 37.35
CA PRO A 410 -33.36 -18.94 37.75
C PRO A 410 -33.97 -18.37 39.04
N GLY A 411 -35.26 -18.00 39.00
CA GLY A 411 -36.08 -17.78 40.21
C GLY A 411 -36.21 -16.33 40.74
N ARG A 412 -35.69 -15.32 40.04
CA ARG A 412 -36.07 -13.91 40.27
C ARG A 412 -36.66 -13.35 38.99
N GLU A 413 -37.79 -12.64 39.07
CA GLU A 413 -38.31 -11.90 37.92
C GLU A 413 -37.18 -11.10 37.26
N PRO A 414 -37.09 -11.09 35.92
CA PRO A 414 -36.07 -10.32 35.22
C PRO A 414 -36.29 -8.84 35.51
N ASN A 415 -35.55 -8.30 36.49
CA ASN A 415 -35.60 -6.89 36.78
C ASN A 415 -34.85 -6.14 35.65
N VAL A 416 -35.59 -5.75 34.62
CA VAL A 416 -35.13 -4.97 33.46
C VAL A 416 -34.33 -3.74 33.91
N GLU A 417 -34.69 -3.16 35.05
CA GLU A 417 -34.03 -2.00 35.64
C GLU A 417 -32.61 -2.31 36.13
N CYS A 418 -32.40 -3.50 36.71
CA CYS A 418 -31.08 -3.98 37.11
C CYS A 418 -30.17 -4.24 35.89
N MET A 419 -30.71 -4.86 34.84
CA MET A 419 -29.96 -5.08 33.59
C MET A 419 -29.57 -3.76 32.92
N ARG A 420 -30.50 -2.80 32.88
CA ARG A 420 -30.24 -1.45 32.35
C ARG A 420 -29.14 -0.74 33.13
N ALA A 421 -29.22 -0.73 34.46
CA ALA A 421 -28.20 -0.12 35.32
C ALA A 421 -26.81 -0.73 35.07
N ASN A 422 -26.75 -2.05 34.95
CA ASN A 422 -25.54 -2.80 34.65
C ASN A 422 -24.93 -2.43 33.28
N LEU A 423 -25.76 -2.31 32.23
CA LEU A 423 -25.32 -1.90 30.89
C LEU A 423 -24.81 -0.45 30.87
N ILE A 424 -25.47 0.47 31.57
CA ILE A 424 -25.05 1.86 31.67
C ILE A 424 -23.70 1.95 32.41
N SER A 425 -23.54 1.24 33.53
CA SER A 425 -22.27 1.19 34.26
C SER A 425 -21.13 0.61 33.41
N LEU A 426 -21.39 -0.43 32.62
CA LEU A 426 -20.41 -0.99 31.69
C LEU A 426 -20.02 0.00 30.60
N GLY A 427 -21.00 0.63 29.96
CA GLY A 427 -20.73 1.62 28.91
C GLY A 427 -20.01 2.86 29.44
N LYS A 428 -20.29 3.27 30.69
CA LYS A 428 -19.56 4.35 31.38
C LYS A 428 -18.09 4.02 31.57
N LEU A 429 -17.79 2.80 32.00
CA LEU A 429 -16.41 2.30 32.09
C LEU A 429 -15.75 2.29 30.71
N ALA A 430 -16.43 1.75 29.70
CA ALA A 430 -15.93 1.69 28.33
C ALA A 430 -15.57 3.09 27.78
N PHE A 431 -16.44 4.07 27.99
CA PHE A 431 -16.23 5.46 27.56
C PHE A 431 -15.04 6.10 28.27
N LYS A 432 -14.89 5.95 29.59
CA LYS A 432 -13.76 6.50 30.34
C LYS A 432 -12.43 5.90 29.93
N GLU A 433 -12.38 4.57 29.78
CA GLU A 433 -11.13 3.90 29.38
C GLU A 433 -10.79 4.20 27.91
N LEU A 434 -11.78 4.43 27.05
CA LEU A 434 -11.56 4.92 25.69
C LEU A 434 -10.95 6.33 25.68
N GLU A 435 -11.45 7.24 26.52
CA GLU A 435 -10.87 8.59 26.66
C GLU A 435 -9.44 8.59 27.24
N ARG A 436 -9.11 7.58 28.04
CA ARG A 436 -7.76 7.39 28.62
C ARG A 436 -6.80 6.62 27.70
N GLY A 437 -7.30 5.98 26.64
CA GLY A 437 -6.52 5.09 25.78
C GLY A 437 -6.09 3.79 26.46
N HIS A 438 -6.79 3.37 27.51
CA HIS A 438 -6.49 2.14 28.26
C HIS A 438 -7.27 0.95 27.70
N LEU A 439 -6.60 -0.20 27.58
CA LEU A 439 -7.22 -1.47 27.18
C LEU A 439 -7.54 -2.42 28.35
N ILE A 440 -6.90 -2.21 29.50
CA ILE A 440 -6.99 -3.09 30.66
C ILE A 440 -7.47 -2.27 31.86
N PHE A 441 -8.48 -2.78 32.55
CA PHE A 441 -9.07 -2.19 33.74
C PHE A 441 -9.15 -3.22 34.88
N TYR A 442 -9.28 -2.73 36.10
CA TYR A 442 -9.21 -3.52 37.33
C TYR A 442 -10.57 -3.71 37.99
N GLU A 443 -10.62 -4.62 38.95
CA GLU A 443 -11.75 -4.76 39.87
C GLU A 443 -12.07 -3.44 40.59
N SER A 444 -11.05 -2.67 40.95
CA SER A 444 -11.23 -1.32 41.51
C SER A 444 -11.93 -0.37 40.54
N ASP A 445 -11.63 -0.42 39.24
CA ASP A 445 -12.30 0.37 38.21
C ASP A 445 -13.75 -0.07 37.99
N LEU A 446 -14.04 -1.38 38.07
CA LEU A 446 -15.41 -1.91 38.03
C LEU A 446 -16.25 -1.33 39.18
N ILE A 447 -15.71 -1.39 40.41
CA ILE A 447 -16.38 -0.89 41.61
C ILE A 447 -16.59 0.63 41.51
N GLN A 448 -15.57 1.38 41.06
CA GLN A 448 -15.66 2.84 40.91
C GLN A 448 -16.73 3.28 39.90
N ASN A 449 -17.07 2.42 38.94
CA ASN A 449 -18.12 2.67 37.95
C ASN A 449 -19.47 2.00 38.29
N GLY A 450 -19.60 1.44 39.49
CA GLY A 450 -20.86 0.93 40.03
C GLY A 450 -21.18 -0.51 39.67
N ILE A 451 -20.22 -1.29 39.17
CA ILE A 451 -20.39 -2.72 38.86
C ILE A 451 -20.00 -3.54 40.08
N LYS A 452 -20.94 -4.32 40.64
CA LYS A 452 -20.65 -5.20 41.78
C LYS A 452 -19.85 -6.43 41.32
N VAL A 453 -18.91 -6.90 42.13
CA VAL A 453 -18.04 -8.06 41.81
C VAL A 453 -18.84 -9.34 41.56
N THR A 454 -19.97 -9.54 42.25
CA THR A 454 -20.90 -10.66 42.00
C THR A 454 -21.59 -10.60 40.64
N GLN A 455 -21.58 -9.44 39.99
CA GLN A 455 -22.07 -9.22 38.62
C GLN A 455 -20.94 -9.28 37.58
N ALA A 456 -19.68 -9.48 37.95
CA ALA A 456 -18.58 -9.53 36.97
C ALA A 456 -18.66 -10.78 36.07
N SER A 457 -19.12 -11.91 36.61
CA SER A 457 -19.40 -13.14 35.86
C SER A 457 -20.55 -12.98 34.85
N MET A 458 -21.44 -11.99 35.06
CA MET A 458 -22.56 -11.70 34.17
C MET A 458 -22.08 -11.23 32.79
N PHE A 459 -20.94 -10.55 32.70
CA PHE A 459 -20.45 -9.97 31.45
C PHE A 459 -19.39 -10.82 30.73
N SER A 460 -19.26 -12.10 31.11
CA SER A 460 -18.35 -13.07 30.50
C SER A 460 -18.62 -13.21 29.00
N GLY A 461 -17.75 -12.69 28.13
CA GLY A 461 -17.94 -12.69 26.67
C GLY A 461 -18.05 -11.29 26.04
N VAL A 462 -18.27 -10.25 26.86
CA VAL A 462 -18.10 -8.84 26.48
C VAL A 462 -16.72 -8.33 26.88
N TYR A 463 -16.31 -8.69 28.09
CA TYR A 463 -14.92 -8.61 28.54
C TYR A 463 -14.46 -9.97 29.05
N THR A 464 -13.16 -10.22 28.94
CA THR A 464 -12.53 -11.44 29.46
C THR A 464 -11.91 -11.15 30.81
N GLN A 465 -12.28 -11.94 31.83
CA GLN A 465 -11.53 -12.01 33.07
C GLN A 465 -10.22 -12.75 32.80
N ILE A 466 -9.11 -12.16 33.22
CA ILE A 466 -7.77 -12.65 32.87
C ILE A 466 -7.34 -13.86 33.74
N PHE A 467 -8.04 -14.15 34.85
CA PHE A 467 -7.68 -15.22 35.79
C PHE A 467 -8.81 -16.20 36.10
N ASN A 468 -8.49 -17.51 36.09
CA ASN A 468 -9.28 -18.58 36.69
C ASN A 468 -8.99 -18.69 38.20
N GLU A 469 -9.99 -19.10 38.96
CA GLU A 469 -10.05 -19.17 40.43
C GLU A 469 -9.06 -20.15 41.10
N GLU A 470 -8.17 -20.79 40.34
CA GLU A 470 -7.34 -21.91 40.81
C GLU A 470 -5.97 -21.53 41.42
N ARG A 471 -5.53 -20.26 41.40
CA ARG A 471 -4.15 -19.91 41.81
C ARG A 471 -4.08 -18.73 42.80
N THR A 472 -3.55 -19.03 43.98
CA THR A 472 -3.52 -18.25 45.24
C THR A 472 -2.56 -17.04 45.29
N LEU A 473 -1.86 -16.69 44.21
CA LEU A 473 -0.75 -15.72 44.25
C LEU A 473 -1.13 -14.27 43.86
N CYS A 474 -2.34 -14.04 43.33
CA CYS A 474 -2.77 -12.74 42.82
C CYS A 474 -3.84 -12.08 43.73
N LYS A 475 -3.67 -10.80 44.07
CA LYS A 475 -4.59 -10.06 44.97
C LYS A 475 -5.68 -9.24 44.28
N GLU A 476 -5.61 -8.99 42.97
CA GLU A 476 -6.56 -8.11 42.25
C GLU A 476 -6.94 -8.68 40.88
N LYS A 477 -8.24 -8.75 40.57
CA LYS A 477 -8.74 -9.26 39.28
C LYS A 477 -8.58 -8.20 38.18
N MET A 478 -8.15 -8.65 36.99
CA MET A 478 -7.94 -7.80 35.81
C MET A 478 -8.88 -8.20 34.67
N PHE A 479 -9.30 -7.22 33.88
CA PHE A 479 -10.29 -7.37 32.82
C PHE A 479 -9.88 -6.55 31.57
N CYS A 480 -10.27 -7.03 30.40
CA CYS A 480 -10.18 -6.29 29.14
C CYS A 480 -11.37 -6.63 28.24
N PHE A 481 -11.82 -5.69 27.42
CA PHE A 481 -12.83 -5.98 26.40
C PHE A 481 -12.29 -6.99 25.39
N VAL A 482 -13.16 -7.85 24.83
CA VAL A 482 -12.75 -8.86 23.83
C VAL A 482 -12.14 -8.23 22.57
N HIS A 483 -12.54 -7.00 22.25
CA HIS A 483 -11.99 -6.19 21.17
C HIS A 483 -12.25 -4.70 21.41
N LEU A 484 -11.41 -3.80 20.88
CA LEU A 484 -11.55 -2.35 21.01
C LEU A 484 -12.90 -1.85 20.46
N SER A 485 -13.37 -2.40 19.34
CA SER A 485 -14.69 -2.04 18.79
C SER A 485 -15.86 -2.39 19.71
N VAL A 486 -15.72 -3.41 20.57
CA VAL A 486 -16.73 -3.71 21.59
C VAL A 486 -16.73 -2.62 22.66
N GLN A 487 -15.55 -2.19 23.10
CA GLN A 487 -15.42 -1.03 24.00
C GLN A 487 -16.01 0.24 23.37
N GLU A 488 -15.70 0.55 22.10
CA GLU A 488 -16.23 1.70 21.38
C GLU A 488 -17.76 1.64 21.23
N PHE A 489 -18.32 0.45 20.98
CA PHE A 489 -19.77 0.26 20.91
C PHE A 489 -20.45 0.54 22.25
N PHE A 490 -19.94 -0.04 23.35
CA PHE A 490 -20.51 0.20 24.68
C PHE A 490 -20.32 1.65 25.14
N ALA A 491 -19.22 2.30 24.75
CA ALA A 491 -19.01 3.72 24.97
C ALA A 491 -20.04 4.57 24.22
N ALA A 492 -20.30 4.27 22.93
CA ALA A 492 -21.32 4.96 22.14
C ALA A 492 -22.73 4.74 22.71
N LEU A 493 -23.03 3.50 23.12
CA LEU A 493 -24.29 3.14 23.76
C LEU A 493 -24.50 3.92 25.07
N PHE A 494 -23.46 4.10 25.88
CA PHE A 494 -23.52 4.92 27.09
C PHE A 494 -23.85 6.38 26.78
N VAL A 495 -23.13 7.01 25.87
CA VAL A 495 -23.38 8.41 25.48
C VAL A 495 -24.80 8.56 24.94
N TYR A 496 -25.26 7.61 24.13
CA TYR A 496 -26.61 7.58 23.59
C TYR A 496 -27.67 7.45 24.69
N LEU A 497 -27.57 6.44 25.55
CA LEU A 497 -28.55 6.16 26.61
C LEU A 497 -28.59 7.26 27.67
N THR A 498 -27.44 7.77 28.11
CA THR A 498 -27.36 8.85 29.10
C THR A 498 -27.96 10.16 28.57
N PHE A 499 -27.81 10.45 27.28
CA PHE A 499 -28.49 11.60 26.68
C PHE A 499 -30.01 11.39 26.59
N HIS A 500 -30.46 10.26 26.06
CA HIS A 500 -31.90 10.06 25.81
C HIS A 500 -32.69 9.80 27.08
N ASN A 501 -32.11 9.11 28.07
CA ASN A 501 -32.78 8.84 29.34
C ASN A 501 -32.67 10.04 30.30
N ASP A 502 -31.47 10.62 30.46
CA ASP A 502 -31.17 11.59 31.53
C ASP A 502 -30.96 13.03 31.04
N ASN A 503 -30.98 13.29 29.73
CA ASN A 503 -30.70 14.59 29.09
C ASN A 503 -29.30 15.14 29.42
N ILE A 504 -28.31 14.25 29.59
CA ILE A 504 -26.92 14.62 29.88
C ILE A 504 -26.05 14.36 28.64
N ASN A 505 -25.43 15.42 28.10
CA ASN A 505 -24.43 15.29 27.04
C ASN A 505 -23.04 15.01 27.65
N SER A 506 -22.60 13.75 27.63
CA SER A 506 -21.30 13.33 28.17
C SER A 506 -20.09 13.79 27.34
N LEU A 507 -20.28 14.28 26.11
CA LEU A 507 -19.20 14.75 25.25
C LEU A 507 -18.77 16.18 25.57
N VAL A 508 -19.60 16.96 26.27
CA VAL A 508 -19.33 18.36 26.61
C VAL A 508 -18.87 18.46 28.06
N LYS A 509 -17.63 18.94 28.29
CA LYS A 509 -17.18 19.34 29.63
C LYS A 509 -17.96 20.60 30.05
N LYS A 510 -18.49 20.61 31.29
CA LYS A 510 -19.31 21.70 31.86
C LYS A 510 -18.69 23.11 31.75
N SER A 511 -17.38 23.23 31.47
CA SER A 511 -16.64 24.50 31.35
C SER A 511 -16.39 25.00 29.92
N SER A 512 -16.84 24.31 28.88
CA SER A 512 -16.50 24.65 27.47
C SER A 512 -17.69 25.05 26.60
N ALA A 513 -18.85 25.33 27.21
CA ALA A 513 -20.02 25.84 26.50
C ALA A 513 -19.84 27.30 26.05
N SER A 514 -18.97 27.54 25.08
CA SER A 514 -19.02 28.71 24.18
C SER A 514 -17.82 28.68 23.23
N ARG A 515 -18.09 28.53 21.93
CA ARG A 515 -17.60 29.47 20.89
C ARG A 515 -17.91 29.12 19.43
N PHE A 516 -18.53 27.99 19.07
CA PHE A 516 -18.61 27.61 17.63
C PHE A 516 -19.93 27.04 17.05
N LEU A 517 -21.04 26.96 17.78
CA LEU A 517 -22.33 26.49 17.21
C LEU A 517 -23.41 27.59 17.23
N PRO A 518 -24.18 27.80 16.15
CA PRO A 518 -25.24 28.81 16.10
C PRO A 518 -26.37 28.49 17.08
N PHE A 519 -26.89 29.51 17.75
CA PHE A 519 -27.88 29.47 18.86
C PHE A 519 -29.28 28.90 18.53
N ARG A 520 -29.45 28.07 17.49
CA ARG A 520 -30.76 27.59 17.01
C ARG A 520 -30.94 26.06 16.95
N ASP A 521 -29.89 25.28 17.22
CA ASP A 521 -29.94 23.82 17.14
C ASP A 521 -30.53 23.18 18.41
N SER A 522 -31.22 22.04 18.26
CA SER A 522 -31.70 21.26 19.40
C SER A 522 -30.54 20.60 20.18
N SER A 523 -30.73 20.28 21.46
CA SER A 523 -29.70 19.62 22.29
C SER A 523 -29.22 18.28 21.71
N GLU A 524 -30.10 17.57 21.00
CA GLU A 524 -29.79 16.29 20.32
C GLU A 524 -28.88 16.53 19.11
N VAL A 525 -29.17 17.53 18.28
CA VAL A 525 -28.33 17.91 17.13
C VAL A 525 -26.94 18.35 17.59
N ILE A 526 -26.87 19.10 18.70
CA ILE A 526 -25.60 19.53 19.30
C ILE A 526 -24.75 18.32 19.73
N LEU A 527 -25.35 17.29 20.34
CA LEU A 527 -24.64 16.06 20.72
C LEU A 527 -23.93 15.42 19.52
N TYR A 528 -24.66 15.19 18.43
CA TYR A 528 -24.11 14.51 17.26
C TYR A 528 -23.12 15.38 16.49
N LYS A 529 -23.35 16.70 16.39
CA LYS A 529 -22.37 17.62 15.80
C LYS A 529 -21.06 17.60 16.59
N GLU A 530 -21.11 17.69 17.91
CA GLU A 530 -19.91 17.62 18.76
C GLU A 530 -19.19 16.27 18.64
N ALA A 531 -19.93 15.16 18.50
CA ALA A 531 -19.32 13.86 18.24
C ALA A 531 -18.53 13.84 16.91
N VAL A 532 -19.11 14.40 15.84
CA VAL A 532 -18.45 14.54 14.53
C VAL A 532 -17.18 15.39 14.66
N GLU A 533 -17.25 16.52 15.37
CA GLU A 533 -16.07 17.37 15.59
C GLU A 533 -15.00 16.67 16.45
N LYS A 534 -15.41 15.91 17.48
CA LYS A 534 -14.47 15.16 18.35
C LYS A 534 -13.71 14.10 17.54
N ALA A 535 -14.38 13.39 16.63
CA ALA A 535 -13.72 12.44 15.75
C ALA A 535 -12.79 13.14 14.75
N LEU A 536 -13.22 14.23 14.12
CA LEU A 536 -12.40 14.97 13.15
C LEU A 536 -11.14 15.63 13.75
N ARG A 537 -11.16 15.98 15.05
CA ARG A 537 -10.00 16.50 15.78
C ARG A 537 -9.01 15.42 16.21
N CYS A 538 -9.41 14.14 16.21
CA CYS A 538 -8.56 13.03 16.62
C CYS A 538 -7.73 12.54 15.43
N GLU A 539 -6.45 12.91 15.37
CA GLU A 539 -5.57 12.55 14.24
C GLU A 539 -5.40 11.02 14.08
N GLU A 540 -5.28 10.32 15.21
CA GLU A 540 -5.12 8.85 15.24
C GLU A 540 -6.40 8.07 14.91
N GLY A 541 -7.58 8.73 14.89
CA GLY A 541 -8.86 8.11 14.52
C GLY A 541 -9.52 7.23 15.60
N HIS A 542 -9.09 7.31 16.87
CA HIS A 542 -9.62 6.50 18.00
C HIS A 542 -11.10 6.71 18.33
N PHE A 543 -11.77 7.70 17.73
CA PHE A 543 -13.21 7.93 17.87
C PHE A 543 -14.00 7.62 16.58
N ASP A 544 -13.36 7.05 15.55
CA ASP A 544 -14.00 6.83 14.25
C ASP A 544 -15.12 5.79 14.34
N ILE A 545 -14.89 4.61 14.94
CA ILE A 545 -15.94 3.60 15.10
C ILE A 545 -16.96 4.03 16.16
N PHE A 546 -16.49 4.63 17.25
CA PHE A 546 -17.38 5.25 18.25
C PHE A 546 -18.40 6.18 17.58
N LEU A 547 -17.96 7.06 16.66
CA LEU A 547 -18.86 7.95 15.93
C LEU A 547 -19.84 7.18 15.04
N ARG A 548 -19.35 6.18 14.28
CA ARG A 548 -20.20 5.30 13.44
C ARG A 548 -21.33 4.68 14.26
N PHE A 549 -21.00 4.11 15.43
CA PHE A 549 -21.98 3.52 16.34
C PHE A 549 -22.96 4.54 16.89
N LEU A 550 -22.48 5.69 17.38
CA LEU A 550 -23.33 6.72 17.96
C LEU A 550 -24.35 7.25 16.94
N LEU A 551 -23.93 7.46 15.70
CA LEU A 551 -24.82 7.87 14.61
C LEU A 551 -25.77 6.74 14.18
N GLY A 552 -25.30 5.50 14.11
CA GLY A 552 -26.17 4.36 13.83
C GLY A 552 -27.27 4.18 14.89
N LEU A 553 -26.95 4.40 16.17
CA LEU A 553 -27.91 4.35 17.28
C LEU A 553 -28.99 5.45 17.18
N SER A 554 -28.72 6.54 16.47
CA SER A 554 -29.70 7.61 16.27
C SER A 554 -30.84 7.24 15.30
N LEU A 555 -30.73 6.13 14.56
CA LEU A 555 -31.78 5.69 13.64
C LEU A 555 -32.94 5.02 14.38
N GLU A 556 -34.17 5.45 14.07
CA GLU A 556 -35.40 4.90 14.67
C GLU A 556 -35.50 3.37 14.53
N SER A 557 -35.10 2.80 13.38
CA SER A 557 -35.08 1.34 13.18
C SER A 557 -34.22 0.62 14.23
N ASN A 558 -33.08 1.19 14.58
CA ASN A 558 -32.14 0.64 15.56
C ASN A 558 -32.62 0.87 17.00
N GLN A 559 -33.35 1.96 17.24
CA GLN A 559 -33.99 2.24 18.54
C GLN A 559 -35.06 1.21 18.88
N THR A 560 -35.81 0.71 17.89
CA THR A 560 -36.82 -0.32 18.15
C THR A 560 -36.24 -1.59 18.77
N LEU A 561 -35.01 -1.94 18.40
CA LEU A 561 -34.26 -3.09 18.93
C LEU A 561 -33.72 -2.85 20.35
N LEU A 562 -33.69 -1.59 20.81
CA LEU A 562 -33.20 -1.17 22.13
C LEU A 562 -34.32 -0.81 23.12
N LYS A 563 -35.60 -1.01 22.74
CA LYS A 563 -36.78 -0.64 23.54
C LYS A 563 -36.73 -1.13 25.00
N HIS A 564 -36.15 -2.30 25.26
CA HIS A 564 -36.04 -2.85 26.61
C HIS A 564 -35.05 -2.07 27.51
N VAL A 565 -34.06 -1.40 26.90
CA VAL A 565 -33.00 -0.67 27.61
C VAL A 565 -33.29 0.83 27.70
N MET A 566 -34.09 1.40 26.80
CA MET A 566 -34.46 2.82 26.80
C MET A 566 -35.61 3.12 27.79
N THR A 567 -35.59 4.30 28.44
CA THR A 567 -36.68 4.77 29.32
C THR A 567 -37.47 5.93 28.73
N SER A 568 -36.88 6.72 27.82
CA SER A 568 -37.59 7.74 27.05
C SER A 568 -37.01 7.89 25.65
N ASN A 569 -37.88 8.14 24.66
CA ASN A 569 -37.44 8.45 23.30
C ASN A 569 -37.55 9.97 23.06
N ARG A 570 -36.39 10.63 22.96
CA ARG A 570 -36.30 12.09 22.70
C ARG A 570 -35.93 12.40 21.25
N SER A 571 -35.87 11.39 20.38
CA SER A 571 -35.43 11.59 19.00
C SER A 571 -36.47 12.31 18.18
N LYS A 572 -36.01 13.31 17.42
CA LYS A 572 -36.84 14.01 16.43
C LYS A 572 -36.47 13.55 15.03
N ALA A 573 -37.47 13.33 14.18
CA ALA A 573 -37.25 12.99 12.77
C ALA A 573 -36.42 14.06 12.03
N SER A 574 -36.53 15.34 12.42
CA SER A 574 -35.74 16.45 11.85
C SER A 574 -34.24 16.35 12.14
N THR A 575 -33.85 15.71 13.26
CA THR A 575 -32.46 15.61 13.71
C THR A 575 -31.60 14.84 12.70
N LYS A 576 -32.13 13.75 12.11
CA LYS A 576 -31.43 12.96 11.08
C LYS A 576 -31.00 13.83 9.89
N THR A 577 -31.93 14.63 9.36
CA THR A 577 -31.69 15.49 8.20
C THR A 577 -30.62 16.54 8.48
N GLU A 578 -30.63 17.13 9.67
CA GLU A 578 -29.64 18.14 10.10
C GLU A 578 -28.24 17.53 10.28
N ILE A 579 -28.14 16.32 10.84
CA ILE A 579 -26.86 15.60 10.98
C ILE A 579 -26.29 15.23 9.62
N ILE A 580 -27.12 14.65 8.73
CA ILE A 580 -26.70 14.31 7.36
C ILE A 580 -26.20 15.55 6.64
N LYS A 581 -26.90 16.68 6.77
CA LYS A 581 -26.48 17.96 6.18
C LYS A 581 -25.11 18.39 6.74
N HIS A 582 -24.92 18.36 8.06
CA HIS A 582 -23.64 18.70 8.70
C HIS A 582 -22.48 17.81 8.21
N ILE A 583 -22.69 16.49 8.13
CA ILE A 583 -21.69 15.55 7.63
C ILE A 583 -21.34 15.86 6.16
N LYS A 584 -22.34 16.09 5.30
CA LYS A 584 -22.13 16.44 3.89
C LYS A 584 -21.37 17.78 3.74
N GLU A 585 -21.65 18.76 4.60
CA GLU A 585 -20.89 20.03 4.65
C GLU A 585 -19.43 19.81 5.06
N ARG A 586 -19.16 18.95 6.05
CA ARG A 586 -17.79 18.60 6.44
C ARG A 586 -17.03 17.83 5.36
N ILE A 587 -17.70 16.94 4.63
CA ILE A 587 -17.11 16.27 3.46
C ILE A 587 -16.77 17.30 2.37
N ARG A 588 -17.63 18.29 2.10
CA ARG A 588 -17.38 19.35 1.11
C ARG A 588 -16.20 20.26 1.48
N GLY A 589 -16.00 20.53 2.77
CA GLY A 589 -14.94 21.39 3.26
C GLY A 589 -13.61 20.68 3.56
N SER A 590 -13.56 19.35 3.57
CA SER A 590 -12.36 18.60 4.00
C SER A 590 -11.36 18.41 2.85
N PRO A 591 -10.07 18.74 3.06
CA PRO A 591 -9.01 18.45 2.09
C PRO A 591 -8.48 17.00 2.16
N SER A 592 -8.75 16.26 3.25
CA SER A 592 -8.21 14.91 3.48
C SER A 592 -9.23 13.83 3.07
N ALA A 593 -8.83 12.98 2.12
CA ALA A 593 -9.63 11.84 1.66
C ALA A 593 -9.87 10.81 2.78
N ASP A 594 -8.86 10.55 3.62
CA ASP A 594 -8.96 9.57 4.72
C ASP A 594 -9.95 10.00 5.80
N ARG A 595 -10.04 11.31 6.08
CA ARG A 595 -11.08 11.84 6.99
C ARG A 595 -12.47 11.74 6.38
N CYS A 596 -12.59 11.95 5.06
CA CYS A 596 -13.86 11.78 4.36
C CYS A 596 -14.33 10.32 4.38
N LEU A 597 -13.41 9.34 4.31
CA LEU A 597 -13.74 7.91 4.35
C LEU A 597 -14.57 7.55 5.59
N ASN A 598 -14.14 7.99 6.78
CA ASN A 598 -14.92 7.76 8.00
C ASN A 598 -16.31 8.41 7.96
N LEU A 599 -16.41 9.63 7.43
CA LEU A 599 -17.69 10.33 7.30
C LEU A 599 -18.63 9.65 6.29
N PHE A 600 -18.12 9.04 5.22
CA PHE A 600 -18.93 8.21 4.32
C PHE A 600 -19.46 6.95 5.00
N HIS A 601 -18.63 6.29 5.82
CA HIS A 601 -19.10 5.19 6.65
C HIS A 601 -20.18 5.64 7.64
N CYS A 602 -20.08 6.85 8.20
CA CYS A 602 -21.13 7.45 9.03
C CYS A 602 -22.43 7.68 8.25
N LEU A 603 -22.37 8.16 7.00
CA LEU A 603 -23.55 8.28 6.13
C LEU A 603 -24.18 6.90 5.85
N ASN A 604 -23.35 5.88 5.64
CA ASN A 604 -23.80 4.50 5.46
C ASN A 604 -24.50 3.95 6.72
N GLU A 605 -24.00 4.25 7.93
CA GLU A 605 -24.69 3.91 9.19
C GLU A 605 -26.01 4.67 9.36
N LEU A 606 -26.17 5.84 8.75
CA LEU A 606 -27.41 6.63 8.73
C LEU A 606 -28.37 6.23 7.58
N ASN A 607 -28.03 5.19 6.81
CA ASN A 607 -28.74 4.76 5.59
C ASN A 607 -28.91 5.90 4.57
N ASP A 608 -27.93 6.80 4.43
CA ASP A 608 -27.90 7.82 3.37
C ASP A 608 -26.89 7.39 2.29
N HIS A 609 -27.42 6.94 1.15
CA HIS A 609 -26.63 6.55 -0.02
C HIS A 609 -26.64 7.61 -1.13
N SER A 610 -27.25 8.77 -0.89
CA SER A 610 -27.53 9.78 -1.92
C SER A 610 -26.29 10.26 -2.68
N LEU A 611 -25.17 10.52 -1.99
CA LEU A 611 -23.91 10.92 -2.63
C LEU A 611 -23.34 9.78 -3.48
N VAL A 612 -23.39 8.55 -2.97
CA VAL A 612 -22.88 7.36 -3.66
C VAL A 612 -23.69 7.07 -4.91
N GLU A 613 -25.02 7.15 -4.83
CA GLU A 613 -25.93 6.95 -5.96
C GLU A 613 -25.72 8.00 -7.06
N GLU A 614 -25.50 9.27 -6.67
CA GLU A 614 -25.18 10.35 -7.61
C GLU A 614 -23.91 10.02 -8.42
N ILE A 615 -22.83 9.62 -7.74
CA ILE A 615 -21.56 9.26 -8.40
C ILE A 615 -21.63 7.96 -9.19
N GLN A 616 -22.38 6.96 -8.70
CA GLN A 616 -22.64 5.75 -9.46
C GLN A 616 -23.42 6.03 -10.75
N GLY A 617 -24.32 7.02 -10.75
CA GLY A 617 -24.98 7.54 -11.96
C GLY A 617 -23.98 8.09 -12.98
N TYR A 618 -23.00 8.89 -12.53
CA TYR A 618 -21.93 9.40 -13.40
C TYR A 618 -21.02 8.27 -13.93
N LEU A 619 -20.67 7.29 -13.10
CA LEU A 619 -19.89 6.11 -13.51
C LEU A 619 -20.61 5.27 -14.57
N ARG A 620 -21.91 5.00 -14.38
CA ARG A 620 -22.72 4.23 -15.34
C ARG A 620 -22.94 4.96 -16.67
N SER A 621 -22.98 6.29 -16.65
CA SER A 621 -23.17 7.11 -17.85
C SER A 621 -21.87 7.43 -18.60
N GLY A 622 -20.70 7.09 -18.04
CA GLY A 622 -19.40 7.35 -18.66
C GLY A 622 -19.03 8.84 -18.81
N ASN A 623 -19.74 9.74 -18.12
CA ASN A 623 -19.63 11.19 -18.32
C ASN A 623 -18.61 11.90 -17.40
N LEU A 624 -17.82 11.17 -16.62
CA LEU A 624 -16.91 11.76 -15.61
C LEU A 624 -15.84 12.66 -16.22
N ASN A 625 -15.27 12.29 -17.37
CA ASN A 625 -14.25 13.08 -18.08
C ASN A 625 -14.70 14.50 -18.49
N LYS A 626 -16.02 14.74 -18.57
CA LYS A 626 -16.61 16.03 -18.97
C LYS A 626 -17.21 16.79 -17.78
N ALA A 627 -17.36 16.14 -16.63
CA ALA A 627 -18.01 16.70 -15.45
C ALA A 627 -16.99 17.41 -14.56
N LYS A 628 -17.24 18.69 -14.25
CA LYS A 628 -16.45 19.41 -13.23
C LYS A 628 -16.94 19.00 -11.84
N LEU A 629 -16.29 18.00 -11.25
CA LEU A 629 -16.64 17.49 -9.93
C LEU A 629 -16.26 18.49 -8.83
N SER A 630 -17.15 18.66 -7.86
CA SER A 630 -16.87 19.36 -6.60
C SER A 630 -15.97 18.54 -5.68
N PRO A 631 -15.29 19.15 -4.67
CA PRO A 631 -14.47 18.41 -3.71
C PRO A 631 -15.20 17.25 -3.02
N ALA A 632 -16.48 17.42 -2.69
CA ALA A 632 -17.28 16.32 -2.13
C ALA A 632 -17.54 15.19 -3.12
N GLN A 633 -17.82 15.51 -4.39
CA GLN A 633 -18.00 14.48 -5.41
C GLN A 633 -16.70 13.72 -5.67
N TRP A 634 -15.54 14.39 -5.65
CA TRP A 634 -14.22 13.74 -5.67
C TRP A 634 -14.03 12.79 -4.49
N ALA A 635 -14.31 13.26 -3.26
CA ALA A 635 -14.22 12.43 -2.07
C ALA A 635 -15.16 11.21 -2.15
N THR A 636 -16.37 11.39 -2.68
CA THR A 636 -17.32 10.30 -2.90
C THR A 636 -16.82 9.34 -3.96
N LEU A 637 -16.24 9.81 -5.06
CA LEU A 637 -15.66 8.96 -6.09
C LEU A 637 -14.52 8.11 -5.53
N VAL A 638 -13.62 8.71 -4.76
CA VAL A 638 -12.56 7.98 -4.03
C VAL A 638 -13.19 6.93 -3.13
N PHE A 639 -14.20 7.29 -2.34
CA PHE A 639 -14.91 6.34 -1.48
C PHE A 639 -15.48 5.17 -2.27
N VAL A 640 -16.20 5.43 -3.36
CA VAL A 640 -16.83 4.39 -4.20
C VAL A 640 -15.78 3.47 -4.82
N LEU A 641 -14.69 4.03 -5.35
CA LEU A 641 -13.61 3.24 -5.96
C LEU A 641 -12.88 2.38 -4.92
N LEU A 642 -12.60 2.94 -3.74
CA LEU A 642 -11.93 2.23 -2.66
C LEU A 642 -12.83 1.20 -1.96
N THR A 643 -14.15 1.41 -1.95
CA THR A 643 -15.12 0.48 -1.34
C THR A 643 -15.75 -0.49 -2.34
N SER A 644 -15.43 -0.40 -3.63
CA SER A 644 -15.87 -1.37 -4.64
C SER A 644 -15.50 -2.82 -4.28
N GLU A 645 -16.33 -3.78 -4.71
CA GLU A 645 -16.04 -5.21 -4.61
C GLU A 645 -14.90 -5.64 -5.55
N LYS A 646 -14.80 -5.01 -6.72
CA LYS A 646 -13.73 -5.27 -7.68
C LYS A 646 -12.49 -4.48 -7.30
N GLU A 647 -11.38 -5.18 -7.07
CA GLU A 647 -10.07 -4.58 -6.90
C GLU A 647 -9.66 -3.86 -8.20
N LEU A 648 -9.21 -2.61 -8.08
CA LEU A 648 -8.78 -1.81 -9.21
C LEU A 648 -7.31 -2.15 -9.53
N SER A 649 -7.09 -3.20 -10.32
CA SER A 649 -5.73 -3.60 -10.74
C SER A 649 -5.07 -2.54 -11.64
N VAL A 650 -5.87 -1.90 -12.50
CA VAL A 650 -5.45 -0.85 -13.43
C VAL A 650 -6.14 0.46 -13.08
N PHE A 651 -5.35 1.43 -12.65
CA PHE A 651 -5.78 2.80 -12.46
C PHE A 651 -5.48 3.60 -13.73
N GLU A 652 -6.52 4.11 -14.39
CA GLU A 652 -6.38 4.96 -15.57
C GLU A 652 -7.00 6.32 -15.29
N LEU A 653 -6.15 7.34 -15.16
CA LEU A 653 -6.58 8.68 -14.77
C LEU A 653 -7.50 9.30 -15.84
N SER A 654 -7.22 9.03 -17.12
CA SER A 654 -8.00 9.46 -18.28
C SER A 654 -9.43 8.92 -18.32
N ASN A 655 -9.83 7.97 -17.47
CA ASN A 655 -11.23 7.56 -17.32
C ASN A 655 -12.04 8.50 -16.39
N PHE A 656 -11.35 9.33 -15.62
CA PHE A 656 -11.93 10.26 -14.67
C PHE A 656 -11.72 11.71 -15.07
N THR A 657 -10.46 12.10 -15.34
CA THR A 657 -10.08 13.47 -15.70
C THR A 657 -8.65 13.49 -16.27
N ARG A 658 -8.31 14.51 -17.06
CA ARG A 658 -6.94 14.74 -17.57
C ARG A 658 -6.37 16.00 -16.93
N SER A 659 -6.11 15.94 -15.62
CA SER A 659 -5.63 17.10 -14.85
C SER A 659 -4.79 16.72 -13.62
N GLU A 660 -3.89 17.64 -13.23
CA GLU A 660 -3.07 17.51 -12.02
C GLU A 660 -3.92 17.49 -10.74
N GLU A 661 -4.99 18.30 -10.68
CA GLU A 661 -5.94 18.26 -9.56
C GLU A 661 -6.60 16.88 -9.45
N GLY A 662 -6.98 16.30 -10.59
CA GLY A 662 -7.53 14.96 -10.65
C GLY A 662 -6.61 13.89 -10.08
N LEU A 663 -5.34 13.93 -10.49
CA LEU A 663 -4.30 13.06 -9.96
C LEU A 663 -4.19 13.20 -8.44
N LEU A 664 -4.09 14.44 -7.94
CA LEU A 664 -3.99 14.73 -6.51
C LEU A 664 -5.17 14.17 -5.72
N ARG A 665 -6.40 14.33 -6.22
CA ARG A 665 -7.62 13.83 -5.57
C ARG A 665 -7.70 12.30 -5.58
N LEU A 666 -7.18 11.66 -6.63
CA LEU A 666 -7.26 10.20 -6.84
C LEU A 666 -6.02 9.42 -6.39
N LEU A 667 -5.01 10.06 -5.80
CA LEU A 667 -3.83 9.36 -5.25
C LEU A 667 -4.17 8.19 -4.33
N PRO A 668 -5.17 8.29 -3.41
CA PRO A 668 -5.52 7.16 -2.56
C PRO A 668 -5.94 5.93 -3.36
N VAL A 669 -6.61 6.12 -4.50
CA VAL A 669 -7.02 5.04 -5.41
C VAL A 669 -5.81 4.51 -6.18
N MET A 670 -5.00 5.40 -6.75
CA MET A 670 -3.79 5.04 -7.50
C MET A 670 -2.83 4.16 -6.66
N LYS A 671 -2.66 4.47 -5.37
CA LYS A 671 -1.79 3.70 -4.45
C LYS A 671 -2.21 2.24 -4.31
N THR A 672 -3.49 1.92 -4.53
CA THR A 672 -4.02 0.55 -4.45
C THR A 672 -3.85 -0.23 -5.76
N ALA A 673 -3.54 0.43 -6.87
CA ALA A 673 -3.41 -0.21 -8.18
C ALA A 673 -2.02 -0.82 -8.42
N ARG A 674 -1.98 -1.83 -9.30
CA ARG A 674 -0.73 -2.43 -9.80
C ARG A 674 -0.21 -1.71 -11.04
N VAL A 675 -1.12 -1.22 -11.88
CA VAL A 675 -0.80 -0.46 -13.09
C VAL A 675 -1.39 0.93 -12.93
N ALA A 676 -0.57 1.97 -13.09
CA ALA A 676 -0.99 3.36 -13.12
C ALA A 676 -0.76 3.94 -14.52
N ASN A 677 -1.84 4.08 -15.28
CA ASN A 677 -1.84 4.74 -16.58
C ASN A 677 -2.24 6.21 -16.43
N LEU A 678 -1.26 7.09 -16.59
CA LEU A 678 -1.38 8.54 -16.52
C LEU A 678 -1.02 9.18 -17.87
N ASN A 679 -1.11 8.41 -18.96
CA ASN A 679 -0.77 8.87 -20.29
C ASN A 679 -1.69 10.02 -20.75
N ALA A 680 -1.11 11.03 -21.40
CA ALA A 680 -1.85 12.17 -21.97
C ALA A 680 -2.83 12.84 -20.99
N CYS A 681 -2.39 13.05 -19.74
CA CYS A 681 -3.19 13.59 -18.63
C CYS A 681 -2.86 15.05 -18.27
N ASN A 682 -2.15 15.77 -19.15
CA ASN A 682 -1.72 17.16 -18.95
C ASN A 682 -0.89 17.36 -17.66
N LEU A 683 -0.06 16.38 -17.32
CA LEU A 683 0.83 16.44 -16.15
C LEU A 683 2.11 17.22 -16.48
N THR A 684 2.65 17.93 -15.48
CA THR A 684 3.90 18.69 -15.58
C THR A 684 4.96 18.21 -14.58
N ALA A 685 6.14 18.84 -14.57
CA ALA A 685 7.18 18.57 -13.57
C ALA A 685 6.67 18.69 -12.11
N ALA A 686 5.71 19.58 -11.83
CA ALA A 686 5.14 19.75 -10.49
C ALA A 686 4.35 18.51 -10.03
N SER A 687 3.71 17.81 -10.97
CA SER A 687 3.00 16.55 -10.68
C SER A 687 3.96 15.44 -10.22
N CYS A 688 5.24 15.50 -10.59
CA CYS A 688 6.23 14.52 -10.16
C CYS A 688 6.48 14.54 -8.64
N ASP A 689 6.37 15.69 -7.97
CA ASP A 689 6.51 15.76 -6.50
C ASP A 689 5.37 15.00 -5.81
N ILE A 690 4.16 15.15 -6.35
CA ILE A 690 2.95 14.50 -5.86
C ILE A 690 3.06 12.96 -6.05
N LEU A 691 3.60 12.54 -7.21
CA LEU A 691 3.82 11.13 -7.53
C LEU A 691 4.95 10.51 -6.71
N ALA A 692 6.05 11.22 -6.50
CA ALA A 692 7.20 10.75 -5.72
C ALA A 692 6.78 10.28 -4.32
N ASN A 693 5.97 11.08 -3.62
CA ASN A 693 5.42 10.71 -2.31
C ASN A 693 4.50 9.48 -2.35
N SER A 694 3.88 9.21 -3.49
CA SER A 694 2.89 8.15 -3.64
C SER A 694 3.48 6.81 -4.10
N ILE A 695 4.52 6.81 -4.93
CA ILE A 695 5.14 5.61 -5.49
C ILE A 695 5.87 4.78 -4.41
N ASN A 696 6.49 5.44 -3.43
CA ASN A 696 7.24 4.74 -2.37
C ASN A 696 6.34 3.83 -1.50
N SER A 697 5.04 4.17 -1.40
CA SER A 697 4.07 3.47 -0.57
C SER A 697 3.06 2.62 -1.37
N SER A 698 3.21 2.51 -2.69
CA SER A 698 2.22 1.88 -3.57
C SER A 698 2.56 0.45 -3.98
N GLN A 699 1.57 -0.24 -4.53
CA GLN A 699 1.74 -1.56 -5.16
C GLN A 699 2.03 -1.47 -6.67
N ILE A 700 2.38 -0.27 -7.16
CA ILE A 700 2.56 -0.05 -8.59
C ILE A 700 3.77 -0.85 -9.09
N ARG A 701 3.55 -1.62 -10.15
CA ARG A 701 4.56 -2.35 -10.92
C ARG A 701 4.71 -1.77 -12.32
N GLU A 702 3.69 -1.10 -12.83
CA GLU A 702 3.75 -0.40 -14.11
C GLU A 702 3.25 1.03 -14.01
N LEU A 703 4.04 1.97 -14.50
CA LEU A 703 3.71 3.39 -14.51
C LEU A 703 3.89 3.93 -15.93
N ASP A 704 2.81 4.46 -16.51
CA ASP A 704 2.83 5.16 -17.80
C ASP A 704 2.57 6.64 -17.58
N LEU A 705 3.60 7.46 -17.84
CA LEU A 705 3.57 8.91 -17.80
C LEU A 705 3.65 9.54 -19.19
N GLY A 706 3.52 8.76 -20.26
CA GLY A 706 3.74 9.24 -21.62
C GLY A 706 2.81 10.38 -22.04
N ASN A 707 3.24 11.14 -23.05
CA ASN A 707 2.51 12.28 -23.62
C ASN A 707 2.16 13.37 -22.59
N ASN A 708 3.04 13.60 -21.61
CA ASN A 708 2.93 14.67 -20.61
C ASN A 708 4.14 15.61 -20.68
N ASN A 709 4.04 16.85 -20.19
CA ASN A 709 5.13 17.82 -20.26
C ASN A 709 6.00 17.79 -18.98
N LEU A 710 6.63 16.64 -18.71
CA LEU A 710 7.40 16.45 -17.47
C LEU A 710 8.74 17.17 -17.49
N THR A 711 9.40 17.26 -18.64
CA THR A 711 10.76 17.80 -18.82
C THR A 711 11.82 17.06 -17.98
N ASP A 712 13.09 17.42 -18.15
CA ASP A 712 14.19 16.82 -17.38
C ASP A 712 14.01 16.99 -15.86
N GLU A 713 13.42 18.12 -15.43
CA GLU A 713 13.16 18.43 -14.02
C GLU A 713 12.21 17.40 -13.38
N GLY A 714 11.15 17.01 -14.08
CA GLY A 714 10.21 16.00 -13.61
C GLY A 714 10.87 14.64 -13.40
N MET A 715 11.78 14.24 -14.30
CA MET A 715 12.52 12.98 -14.17
C MET A 715 13.51 13.01 -12.99
N ILE A 716 14.21 14.13 -12.80
CA ILE A 716 15.12 14.32 -11.67
C ILE A 716 14.36 14.14 -10.34
N ARG A 717 13.19 14.78 -10.20
CA ARG A 717 12.33 14.67 -9.00
C ARG A 717 11.87 13.25 -8.70
N LEU A 718 11.59 12.44 -9.73
CA LEU A 718 11.17 11.04 -9.55
C LEU A 718 12.33 10.09 -9.23
N SER A 719 13.55 10.42 -9.66
CA SER A 719 14.67 9.49 -9.65
C SER A 719 15.02 8.95 -8.26
N ASP A 720 15.01 9.79 -7.22
CA ASP A 720 15.37 9.37 -5.86
C ASP A 720 14.40 8.34 -5.29
N VAL A 721 13.11 8.45 -5.61
CA VAL A 721 12.10 7.49 -5.17
C VAL A 721 12.15 6.21 -6.01
N LEU A 722 12.35 6.34 -7.32
CA LEU A 722 12.37 5.19 -8.24
C LEU A 722 13.52 4.23 -7.95
N LYS A 723 14.66 4.71 -7.41
CA LYS A 723 15.81 3.88 -6.99
C LYS A 723 15.44 2.75 -6.02
N ASN A 724 14.43 2.95 -5.19
CA ASN A 724 13.95 2.01 -4.17
C ASN A 724 12.55 1.48 -4.46
N SER A 725 12.03 1.73 -5.67
CA SER A 725 10.69 1.31 -6.04
C SER A 725 10.64 -0.16 -6.47
N LYS A 726 9.44 -0.74 -6.36
CA LYS A 726 9.13 -2.06 -6.90
C LYS A 726 8.68 -2.01 -8.37
N LEU A 727 8.93 -0.89 -9.06
CA LEU A 727 8.45 -0.68 -10.42
C LEU A 727 9.19 -1.60 -11.39
N GLU A 728 8.44 -2.32 -12.23
CA GLU A 728 8.95 -3.26 -13.24
C GLU A 728 8.90 -2.64 -14.64
N THR A 729 7.88 -1.82 -14.93
CA THR A 729 7.74 -1.12 -16.23
C THR A 729 7.56 0.37 -16.02
N PHE A 730 8.33 1.17 -16.75
CA PHE A 730 8.22 2.63 -16.74
C PHE A 730 8.16 3.19 -18.16
N ARG A 731 7.08 3.89 -18.48
CA ARG A 731 6.87 4.50 -19.81
C ARG A 731 6.88 6.02 -19.70
N LEU A 732 7.79 6.65 -20.43
CA LEU A 732 8.06 8.09 -20.47
C LEU A 732 8.00 8.62 -21.91
N LYS A 733 7.21 7.97 -22.76
CA LYS A 733 7.11 8.34 -24.17
C LYS A 733 6.70 9.80 -24.33
N SER A 734 7.41 10.58 -25.15
CA SER A 734 7.04 11.98 -25.46
C SER A 734 6.88 12.86 -24.21
N CYS A 735 7.83 12.79 -23.28
CA CYS A 735 7.82 13.54 -22.02
C CYS A 735 8.67 14.83 -22.03
N ASN A 736 9.16 15.24 -23.21
CA ASN A 736 10.11 16.34 -23.41
C ASN A 736 11.42 16.17 -22.61
N LEU A 737 11.90 14.94 -22.51
CA LEU A 737 13.18 14.63 -21.89
C LEU A 737 14.34 14.85 -22.86
N THR A 738 15.50 15.25 -22.33
CA THR A 738 16.75 15.42 -23.06
C THR A 738 17.88 14.64 -22.38
N ALA A 739 19.10 14.74 -22.91
CA ALA A 739 20.30 14.17 -22.30
C ALA A 739 20.58 14.63 -20.86
N HIS A 740 19.95 15.72 -20.39
CA HIS A 740 20.09 16.18 -19.00
C HIS A 740 19.43 15.24 -17.99
N SER A 741 18.35 14.55 -18.36
CA SER A 741 17.70 13.54 -17.51
C SER A 741 18.46 12.20 -17.43
N SER A 742 19.51 12.00 -18.25
CA SER A 742 20.19 10.71 -18.34
C SER A 742 20.87 10.30 -17.03
N ASP A 743 21.46 11.24 -16.27
CA ASP A 743 22.11 10.91 -14.98
C ASP A 743 21.06 10.41 -13.96
N ALA A 744 19.87 11.02 -13.97
CA ALA A 744 18.75 10.62 -13.13
C ALA A 744 18.28 9.20 -13.48
N LEU A 745 18.08 8.88 -14.77
CA LEU A 745 17.72 7.53 -15.21
C LEU A 745 18.81 6.49 -14.91
N VAL A 746 20.07 6.81 -15.18
CA VAL A 746 21.23 5.94 -14.89
C VAL A 746 21.25 5.57 -13.41
N SER A 747 21.00 6.55 -12.53
CA SER A 747 20.94 6.31 -11.09
C SER A 747 19.82 5.36 -10.67
N VAL A 748 18.70 5.34 -11.40
CA VAL A 748 17.57 4.42 -11.17
C VAL A 748 17.89 3.01 -11.67
N ILE A 749 18.35 2.86 -12.91
CA ILE A 749 18.61 1.54 -13.51
C ILE A 749 19.85 0.86 -12.92
N SER A 750 20.78 1.62 -12.34
CA SER A 750 22.00 1.08 -11.72
C SER A 750 21.82 0.77 -10.23
N SER A 751 20.65 1.04 -9.64
CA SER A 751 20.38 0.78 -8.21
C SER A 751 20.11 -0.71 -7.96
N ALA A 752 20.78 -1.29 -6.95
CA ALA A 752 20.56 -2.70 -6.56
C ALA A 752 19.11 -2.99 -6.11
N SER A 753 18.43 -1.98 -5.55
CA SER A 753 17.06 -2.09 -5.06
C SER A 753 16.01 -2.00 -6.19
N SER A 754 16.37 -1.44 -7.34
CA SER A 754 15.47 -1.27 -8.48
C SER A 754 15.02 -2.62 -9.04
N GLN A 755 13.74 -2.71 -9.44
CA GLN A 755 13.16 -3.90 -10.07
C GLN A 755 12.79 -3.65 -11.54
N LEU A 756 13.27 -2.55 -12.12
CA LEU A 756 12.88 -2.12 -13.46
C LEU A 756 13.40 -3.09 -14.53
N LYS A 757 12.48 -3.64 -15.32
CA LYS A 757 12.73 -4.57 -16.42
C LYS A 757 12.44 -3.96 -17.79
N ALA A 758 11.47 -3.05 -17.87
CA ALA A 758 11.09 -2.40 -19.12
C ALA A 758 11.08 -0.88 -18.99
N LEU A 759 11.75 -0.21 -19.93
CA LEU A 759 11.84 1.25 -19.98
C LEU A 759 11.54 1.75 -21.40
N ASP A 760 10.47 2.53 -21.52
CA ASP A 760 10.11 3.19 -22.77
C ASP A 760 10.42 4.70 -22.70
N LEU A 761 11.42 5.13 -23.45
CA LEU A 761 11.84 6.52 -23.58
C LEU A 761 11.45 7.12 -24.93
N SER A 762 10.58 6.45 -25.68
CA SER A 762 10.29 6.82 -27.06
C SER A 762 9.95 8.29 -27.22
N ASP A 763 10.40 8.87 -28.32
CA ASP A 763 10.06 10.22 -28.71
C ASP A 763 10.50 11.32 -27.74
N ASN A 764 11.66 11.12 -27.11
CA ASN A 764 12.38 12.12 -26.34
C ASN A 764 13.73 12.44 -26.99
N ASP A 765 14.21 13.68 -26.89
CA ASP A 765 15.41 14.11 -27.60
C ASP A 765 16.69 13.75 -26.79
N PHE A 766 16.90 12.46 -26.52
CA PHE A 766 18.06 11.95 -25.78
C PHE A 766 19.37 12.10 -26.56
N MET A 767 19.32 11.92 -27.89
CA MET A 767 20.48 11.96 -28.78
C MET A 767 21.60 10.97 -28.36
N ASP A 768 22.72 10.98 -29.07
CA ASP A 768 23.85 10.10 -28.77
C ASP A 768 24.49 10.39 -27.40
N VAL A 769 24.48 11.65 -26.96
CA VAL A 769 25.02 12.07 -25.65
C VAL A 769 24.24 11.44 -24.50
N GLY A 770 22.90 11.44 -24.57
CA GLY A 770 22.07 10.81 -23.57
C GLY A 770 22.17 9.28 -23.61
N VAL A 771 22.24 8.71 -24.81
CA VAL A 771 22.44 7.26 -25.02
C VAL A 771 23.80 6.81 -24.47
N LYS A 772 24.87 7.60 -24.64
CA LYS A 772 26.18 7.32 -24.05
C LYS A 772 26.12 7.17 -22.53
N LYS A 773 25.43 8.09 -21.86
CA LYS A 773 25.22 8.03 -20.41
C LYS A 773 24.34 6.83 -20.03
N LEU A 774 23.24 6.60 -20.75
CA LEU A 774 22.37 5.46 -20.48
C LEU A 774 23.13 4.13 -20.61
N SER A 775 24.02 4.02 -21.60
CA SER A 775 24.85 2.84 -21.85
C SER A 775 25.77 2.51 -20.67
N SER A 776 26.30 3.50 -19.94
CA SER A 776 27.09 3.22 -18.74
C SER A 776 26.25 2.62 -17.61
N GLY A 777 24.98 3.01 -17.49
CA GLY A 777 24.03 2.41 -16.55
C GLY A 777 23.61 1.00 -16.95
N LEU A 778 23.42 0.73 -18.24
CA LEU A 778 23.12 -0.61 -18.77
C LEU A 778 24.25 -1.61 -18.50
N GLY A 779 25.50 -1.15 -18.51
CA GLY A 779 26.67 -1.97 -18.19
C GLY A 779 26.85 -2.27 -16.70
N SER A 780 26.03 -1.69 -15.82
CA SER A 780 26.09 -1.96 -14.37
C SER A 780 25.67 -3.39 -14.04
N PRO A 781 26.36 -4.11 -13.12
CA PRO A 781 25.97 -5.46 -12.69
C PRO A 781 24.62 -5.48 -11.96
N HIS A 782 24.15 -4.32 -11.50
CA HIS A 782 22.86 -4.17 -10.82
C HIS A 782 21.71 -3.87 -11.78
N CYS A 783 21.99 -3.61 -13.06
CA CYS A 783 20.95 -3.35 -14.06
C CYS A 783 20.15 -4.63 -14.33
N LYS A 784 18.82 -4.52 -14.20
CA LYS A 784 17.87 -5.62 -14.46
C LYS A 784 17.02 -5.39 -15.71
N LEU A 785 17.36 -4.38 -16.50
CA LEU A 785 16.59 -3.98 -17.68
C LEU A 785 16.70 -5.06 -18.77
N GLU A 786 15.55 -5.54 -19.22
CA GLU A 786 15.39 -6.54 -20.28
C GLU A 786 14.84 -5.89 -21.57
N ILE A 787 14.05 -4.82 -21.47
CA ILE A 787 13.42 -4.13 -22.60
C ILE A 787 13.75 -2.64 -22.55
N LEU A 788 14.31 -2.11 -23.64
CA LEU A 788 14.61 -0.69 -23.81
C LEU A 788 14.07 -0.19 -25.16
N ILE A 789 13.17 0.78 -25.09
CA ILE A 789 12.57 1.40 -26.27
C ILE A 789 13.10 2.83 -26.39
N LEU A 790 13.87 3.08 -27.46
CA LEU A 790 14.49 4.36 -27.81
C LEU A 790 13.97 4.87 -29.17
N SER A 791 12.76 4.46 -29.55
CA SER A 791 12.14 4.88 -30.81
C SER A 791 12.01 6.41 -30.87
N LEU A 792 12.27 7.05 -32.03
CA LEU A 792 12.20 8.52 -32.17
C LEU A 792 13.12 9.34 -31.21
N CYS A 793 14.20 8.76 -30.69
CA CYS A 793 15.11 9.42 -29.74
C CYS A 793 16.28 10.20 -30.36
N ARG A 794 16.31 10.30 -31.70
CA ARG A 794 17.37 10.95 -32.49
C ARG A 794 18.74 10.29 -32.30
N VAL A 795 18.74 8.97 -32.15
CA VAL A 795 19.96 8.16 -32.03
C VAL A 795 20.61 8.02 -33.41
N THR A 796 21.91 8.27 -33.49
CA THR A 796 22.70 8.10 -34.71
C THR A 796 23.60 6.86 -34.64
N GLU A 797 24.46 6.69 -35.64
CA GLU A 797 25.52 5.69 -35.64
C GLU A 797 26.40 5.77 -34.38
N GLU A 798 26.75 6.98 -33.92
CA GLU A 798 27.57 7.17 -32.73
C GLU A 798 26.88 6.60 -31.48
N GLY A 799 25.58 6.88 -31.29
CA GLY A 799 24.80 6.33 -30.18
C GLY A 799 24.73 4.81 -30.20
N CYS A 800 24.64 4.21 -31.40
CA CYS A 800 24.65 2.76 -31.56
C CYS A 800 25.99 2.14 -31.12
N THR A 801 27.11 2.83 -31.32
CA THR A 801 28.41 2.35 -30.81
C THR A 801 28.45 2.30 -29.28
N PHE A 802 27.86 3.28 -28.60
CA PHE A 802 27.78 3.26 -27.13
C PHE A 802 26.87 2.15 -26.63
N LEU A 803 25.70 1.94 -27.26
CA LEU A 803 24.79 0.86 -26.90
C LEU A 803 25.48 -0.51 -27.05
N ALA A 804 26.11 -0.75 -28.19
CA ALA A 804 26.84 -1.98 -28.47
C ALA A 804 27.90 -2.29 -27.41
N SER A 805 28.64 -1.27 -26.93
CA SER A 805 29.65 -1.46 -25.89
C SER A 805 29.08 -1.95 -24.56
N ALA A 806 27.82 -1.59 -24.24
CA ALA A 806 27.15 -1.97 -23.01
C ALA A 806 26.41 -3.31 -23.11
N LEU A 807 25.96 -3.70 -24.30
CA LEU A 807 25.12 -4.88 -24.50
C LEU A 807 25.77 -6.19 -24.01
N ASN A 808 27.09 -6.33 -24.18
CA ASN A 808 27.85 -7.51 -23.76
C ASN A 808 27.81 -7.80 -22.26
N SER A 809 27.62 -6.78 -21.42
CA SER A 809 27.52 -6.94 -19.96
C SER A 809 26.12 -6.64 -19.43
N SER A 810 25.16 -6.41 -20.32
CA SER A 810 23.78 -6.09 -19.99
C SER A 810 22.91 -7.36 -19.88
N ARG A 811 21.66 -7.18 -19.44
CA ARG A 811 20.61 -8.22 -19.47
C ARG A 811 19.56 -7.94 -20.53
N LEU A 812 19.83 -6.99 -21.44
CA LEU A 812 18.87 -6.49 -22.40
C LEU A 812 18.55 -7.57 -23.43
N ARG A 813 17.27 -7.85 -23.63
CA ARG A 813 16.72 -8.82 -24.58
C ARG A 813 16.06 -8.16 -25.76
N GLU A 814 15.44 -7.00 -25.55
CA GLU A 814 14.72 -6.27 -26.59
C GLU A 814 15.21 -4.83 -26.64
N LEU A 815 15.63 -4.40 -27.84
CA LEU A 815 16.04 -3.03 -28.13
C LEU A 815 15.27 -2.51 -29.34
N ASP A 816 14.48 -1.46 -29.13
CA ASP A 816 13.79 -0.76 -30.23
C ASP A 816 14.45 0.59 -30.52
N LEU A 817 15.02 0.69 -31.71
CA LEU A 817 15.64 1.88 -32.31
C LEU A 817 14.86 2.39 -33.51
N SER A 818 13.62 1.97 -33.72
CA SER A 818 12.78 2.41 -34.82
C SER A 818 12.70 3.95 -34.89
N TYR A 819 12.53 4.48 -36.09
CA TYR A 819 12.44 5.92 -36.36
C TYR A 819 13.64 6.74 -35.86
N ASN A 820 14.84 6.16 -35.85
CA ASN A 820 16.11 6.85 -35.60
C ASN A 820 16.97 6.91 -36.88
N HIS A 821 18.28 7.15 -36.73
CA HIS A 821 19.24 7.08 -37.82
C HIS A 821 20.50 6.29 -37.41
N PRO A 822 20.37 4.98 -37.11
CA PRO A 822 21.49 4.16 -36.63
C PRO A 822 22.67 4.02 -37.62
N GLY A 823 22.52 4.49 -38.86
CA GLY A 823 23.54 4.35 -39.91
C GLY A 823 23.75 2.89 -40.33
N ASN A 824 24.53 2.67 -41.38
CA ASN A 824 24.83 1.30 -41.82
C ASN A 824 25.78 0.61 -40.83
N SER A 825 26.81 1.31 -40.33
CA SER A 825 27.79 0.71 -39.44
C SER A 825 27.21 0.42 -38.06
N GLY A 826 26.35 1.30 -37.53
CA GLY A 826 25.67 1.07 -36.25
C GLY A 826 24.71 -0.12 -36.31
N LEU A 827 23.98 -0.29 -37.42
CA LEU A 827 23.13 -1.46 -37.65
C LEU A 827 23.95 -2.75 -37.76
N GLN A 828 25.06 -2.73 -38.49
CA GLN A 828 25.96 -3.89 -38.60
C GLN A 828 26.51 -4.31 -37.24
N LEU A 829 26.93 -3.34 -36.43
CA LEU A 829 27.45 -3.57 -35.08
C LEU A 829 26.42 -4.21 -34.15
N LEU A 830 25.19 -3.68 -34.13
CA LEU A 830 24.11 -4.20 -33.27
C LEU A 830 23.60 -5.57 -33.75
N SER A 831 23.52 -5.79 -35.07
CA SER A 831 23.10 -7.08 -35.63
C SER A 831 24.13 -8.17 -35.33
N ALA A 832 25.43 -7.86 -35.43
CA ALA A 832 26.49 -8.80 -35.09
C ALA A 832 26.44 -9.22 -33.61
N LEU A 833 26.05 -8.32 -32.70
CA LEU A 833 25.83 -8.64 -31.29
C LEU A 833 24.58 -9.48 -31.06
N GLN A 834 23.52 -9.28 -31.83
CA GLN A 834 22.31 -10.12 -31.77
C GLN A 834 22.60 -11.57 -32.17
N ASP A 835 23.55 -11.79 -33.09
CA ASP A 835 24.00 -13.12 -33.51
C ASP A 835 25.02 -13.75 -32.53
N ASP A 836 25.57 -12.99 -31.57
CA ASP A 836 26.56 -13.47 -30.60
C ASP A 836 25.88 -14.29 -29.48
N PRO A 837 26.25 -15.57 -29.28
CA PRO A 837 25.66 -16.41 -28.22
C PRO A 837 25.96 -15.94 -26.79
N HIS A 838 26.94 -15.04 -26.61
CA HIS A 838 27.27 -14.44 -25.33
C HIS A 838 26.51 -13.13 -25.06
N CYS A 839 25.82 -12.58 -26.06
CA CYS A 839 24.94 -11.43 -25.89
C CYS A 839 23.53 -11.88 -25.50
N SER A 840 22.84 -11.11 -24.63
CA SER A 840 21.47 -11.42 -24.22
C SER A 840 20.40 -10.92 -25.20
N LEU A 841 20.78 -10.11 -26.20
CA LEU A 841 19.86 -9.45 -27.11
C LEU A 841 19.20 -10.45 -28.05
N GLN A 842 17.87 -10.49 -28.07
CA GLN A 842 17.07 -11.40 -28.87
C GLN A 842 16.31 -10.67 -29.97
N GLU A 843 15.81 -9.45 -29.68
CA GLU A 843 15.02 -8.66 -30.60
C GLU A 843 15.62 -7.25 -30.79
N LEU A 844 15.84 -6.90 -32.06
CA LEU A 844 16.30 -5.58 -32.49
C LEU A 844 15.31 -5.00 -33.50
N SER A 845 14.60 -3.94 -33.12
CA SER A 845 13.64 -3.24 -33.98
C SER A 845 14.25 -1.95 -34.55
N VAL A 846 14.20 -1.79 -35.88
CA VAL A 846 14.84 -0.67 -36.61
C VAL A 846 13.95 -0.10 -37.73
N GLU A 847 12.64 -0.13 -37.54
CA GLU A 847 11.68 0.28 -38.58
C GLU A 847 11.76 1.78 -38.89
N GLN A 848 11.55 2.15 -40.16
CA GLN A 848 11.37 3.54 -40.60
C GLN A 848 12.50 4.52 -40.20
N CYS A 849 13.73 4.00 -40.10
CA CYS A 849 14.94 4.78 -39.88
C CYS A 849 15.31 5.64 -41.10
N GLY A 850 15.91 6.80 -40.86
CA GLY A 850 16.38 7.67 -41.94
C GLY A 850 16.93 9.01 -41.44
N GLU A 851 17.71 9.68 -42.29
CA GLU A 851 18.42 10.92 -41.96
C GLU A 851 17.49 12.04 -41.46
N SER A 852 16.25 12.10 -41.96
CA SER A 852 15.25 13.08 -41.51
C SER A 852 14.90 12.96 -40.02
N ARG A 853 15.15 11.81 -39.39
CA ARG A 853 14.86 11.55 -37.95
C ARG A 853 15.87 12.21 -37.02
N VAL A 854 17.03 12.66 -37.52
CA VAL A 854 18.05 13.36 -36.71
C VAL A 854 17.66 14.80 -36.40
N GLN A 855 16.72 15.38 -37.15
CA GLN A 855 16.32 16.78 -37.02
C GLN A 855 15.64 17.07 -35.67
N PRO A 856 15.84 18.26 -35.06
CA PRO A 856 15.26 18.59 -33.77
C PRO A 856 13.77 18.93 -33.83
N GLY A 857 13.07 18.69 -32.71
CA GLY A 857 11.68 19.10 -32.52
C GLY A 857 10.74 18.52 -33.58
N PRO A 858 9.72 19.26 -34.04
CA PRO A 858 8.75 18.79 -35.02
C PRO A 858 9.37 18.28 -36.34
N LYS A 859 10.58 18.73 -36.70
CA LYS A 859 11.21 18.37 -37.97
C LYS A 859 11.53 16.89 -38.10
N LYS A 860 11.67 16.14 -37.01
CA LYS A 860 11.85 14.67 -37.07
C LYS A 860 10.64 13.94 -37.68
N TYR A 861 9.45 14.55 -37.66
CA TYR A 861 8.23 14.02 -38.28
C TYR A 861 8.01 14.50 -39.71
N THR A 862 9.06 14.98 -40.39
CA THR A 862 8.94 15.49 -41.75
C THR A 862 8.26 14.45 -42.67
N LYS A 863 7.17 14.87 -43.32
CA LYS A 863 6.39 14.08 -44.26
C LYS A 863 6.46 14.71 -45.64
N LYS A 864 6.76 13.91 -46.66
CA LYS A 864 6.63 14.33 -48.05
C LYS A 864 5.16 14.30 -48.45
N LEU A 865 4.64 15.45 -48.90
CA LEU A 865 3.25 15.63 -49.31
C LEU A 865 3.16 15.94 -50.81
N THR A 866 2.01 15.64 -51.42
CA THR A 866 1.71 15.93 -52.82
C THR A 866 0.31 16.52 -52.98
N LEU A 867 0.18 17.55 -53.82
CA LEU A 867 -1.09 18.21 -54.14
C LEU A 867 -1.95 17.28 -55.00
N ASP A 868 -3.24 17.16 -54.68
CA ASP A 868 -4.19 16.31 -55.41
C ASP A 868 -4.80 17.06 -56.61
N PRO A 869 -4.47 16.67 -57.86
CA PRO A 869 -5.04 17.29 -59.06
C PRO A 869 -6.56 17.15 -59.17
N ASN A 870 -7.17 16.17 -58.48
CA ASN A 870 -8.62 15.96 -58.50
C ASN A 870 -9.38 16.96 -57.61
N THR A 871 -8.71 17.57 -56.65
CA THR A 871 -9.30 18.60 -55.78
C THR A 871 -9.05 20.01 -56.30
N ALA A 872 -7.94 20.22 -57.02
CA ALA A 872 -7.47 21.55 -57.44
C ALA A 872 -8.51 22.35 -58.25
N HIS A 873 -8.77 23.59 -57.85
CA HIS A 873 -9.58 24.52 -58.63
C HIS A 873 -8.99 24.73 -60.03
N ARG A 874 -9.84 25.00 -61.03
CA ARG A 874 -9.39 25.13 -62.43
C ARG A 874 -8.39 26.27 -62.64
N ASP A 875 -8.40 27.32 -61.85
CA ASP A 875 -7.42 28.42 -61.98
C ASP A 875 -6.05 28.13 -61.31
N LEU A 876 -5.85 26.92 -60.77
CA LEU A 876 -4.59 26.50 -60.15
C LEU A 876 -3.80 25.58 -61.08
N SER A 877 -2.64 26.04 -61.54
CA SER A 877 -1.67 25.19 -62.23
C SER A 877 -0.80 24.45 -61.22
N LEU A 878 -0.76 23.12 -61.33
CA LEU A 878 0.11 22.27 -60.51
C LEU A 878 1.39 21.93 -61.27
N SER A 879 2.55 22.11 -60.64
CA SER A 879 3.87 21.87 -61.24
C SER A 879 4.84 21.25 -60.24
N GLU A 880 6.08 21.00 -60.68
CA GLU A 880 7.16 20.42 -59.86
C GLU A 880 6.74 19.10 -59.19
N GLY A 881 6.16 18.18 -59.99
CA GLY A 881 5.68 16.88 -59.49
C GLY A 881 4.50 17.00 -58.51
N ASN A 882 3.61 17.97 -58.73
CA ASN A 882 2.50 18.33 -57.83
C ASN A 882 2.95 18.79 -56.44
N ARG A 883 4.12 19.41 -56.33
CA ARG A 883 4.58 20.05 -55.08
C ARG A 883 4.34 21.56 -55.10
N LYS A 884 4.03 22.15 -56.25
CA LYS A 884 3.77 23.58 -56.41
C LYS A 884 2.39 23.85 -56.99
N ALA A 885 1.68 24.81 -56.41
CA ALA A 885 0.46 25.38 -56.97
C ALA A 885 0.66 26.87 -57.27
N THR A 886 0.26 27.30 -58.46
CA THR A 886 0.27 28.69 -58.89
C THR A 886 -1.11 29.08 -59.39
N ARG A 887 -1.64 30.21 -58.90
CA ARG A 887 -2.86 30.78 -59.46
C ARG A 887 -2.52 31.56 -60.71
N TRP A 888 -2.99 31.08 -61.86
CA TRP A 888 -2.72 31.70 -63.15
C TRP A 888 -4.01 31.69 -64.00
N THR A 889 -3.97 31.06 -65.17
CA THR A 889 -5.11 30.87 -66.06
C THR A 889 -5.80 29.53 -65.82
N LYS A 890 -7.05 29.45 -66.26
CA LYS A 890 -7.87 28.24 -66.19
C LYS A 890 -7.19 27.06 -66.90
N GLN A 891 -6.94 26.00 -66.14
CA GLN A 891 -6.34 24.75 -66.55
C GLN A 891 -7.41 23.78 -67.08
N PRO A 892 -7.06 22.92 -68.07
CA PRO A 892 -7.98 21.98 -68.70
C PRO A 892 -8.21 20.71 -67.84
N TYR A 893 -8.45 20.87 -66.54
CA TYR A 893 -8.71 19.72 -65.67
C TYR A 893 -10.10 19.12 -65.93
N PRO A 894 -10.23 17.77 -66.00
CA PRO A 894 -11.52 17.09 -66.06
C PRO A 894 -12.41 17.42 -64.87
N ASP A 895 -13.71 17.46 -65.09
CA ASP A 895 -14.67 17.57 -63.98
C ASP A 895 -14.53 16.39 -63.02
N HIS A 896 -14.59 16.68 -61.72
CA HIS A 896 -14.43 15.69 -60.66
C HIS A 896 -15.29 16.09 -59.45
N PRO A 897 -15.93 15.14 -58.74
CA PRO A 897 -16.80 15.45 -57.60
C PRO A 897 -16.05 16.21 -56.48
N GLU A 898 -14.81 15.84 -56.21
CA GLU A 898 -13.98 16.48 -55.17
C GLU A 898 -13.34 17.83 -55.59
N ARG A 899 -13.56 18.28 -56.83
CA ARG A 899 -12.92 19.50 -57.35
C ARG A 899 -13.55 20.76 -56.77
N PHE A 900 -12.75 21.69 -56.27
CA PHE A 900 -13.26 23.01 -55.92
C PHE A 900 -13.69 23.77 -57.19
N ASP A 901 -14.90 24.33 -57.18
CA ASP A 901 -15.52 25.00 -58.33
C ASP A 901 -15.52 26.53 -58.26
N PHE A 902 -15.52 27.09 -57.04
CA PHE A 902 -15.60 28.53 -56.80
C PHE A 902 -14.34 29.07 -56.11
N TRP A 903 -13.92 28.44 -55.02
CA TRP A 903 -12.73 28.87 -54.28
C TRP A 903 -11.45 28.27 -54.86
N ASN A 904 -10.44 29.11 -55.10
CA ASN A 904 -9.11 28.73 -55.61
C ASN A 904 -8.32 27.90 -54.59
N GLN A 905 -8.73 26.65 -54.37
CA GLN A 905 -8.25 25.75 -53.33
C GLN A 905 -7.77 24.43 -53.91
N VAL A 906 -6.88 23.77 -53.17
CA VAL A 906 -6.39 22.42 -53.44
C VAL A 906 -6.06 21.74 -52.12
N LEU A 907 -6.34 20.44 -52.02
CA LEU A 907 -5.90 19.59 -50.90
C LEU A 907 -4.74 18.69 -51.34
N CYS A 908 -3.95 18.22 -50.39
CA CYS A 908 -3.00 17.14 -50.60
C CYS A 908 -3.73 15.80 -50.74
N LYS A 909 -3.06 14.85 -51.40
CA LYS A 909 -3.56 13.48 -51.58
C LYS A 909 -3.47 12.67 -50.29
N GLU A 910 -2.46 12.92 -49.48
CA GLU A 910 -2.19 12.19 -48.25
C GLU A 910 -3.11 12.64 -47.11
N GLY A 911 -3.96 11.74 -46.63
CA GLY A 911 -4.69 11.92 -45.38
C GLY A 911 -3.77 11.63 -44.19
N LEU A 912 -3.61 12.60 -43.29
CA LEU A 912 -2.69 12.50 -42.17
C LEU A 912 -3.40 11.99 -40.91
N THR A 913 -2.80 10.95 -40.32
CA THR A 913 -3.14 10.39 -39.01
C THR A 913 -1.83 10.17 -38.27
N GLY A 914 -1.69 10.72 -37.06
CA GLY A 914 -0.45 10.72 -36.27
C GLY A 914 0.33 12.05 -36.26
N ARG A 915 1.62 11.99 -35.92
CA ARG A 915 2.54 13.14 -35.86
C ARG A 915 3.16 13.39 -37.23
N CYS A 916 2.94 14.59 -37.78
CA CYS A 916 3.43 14.95 -39.10
C CYS A 916 3.93 16.39 -39.10
N TYR A 917 5.01 16.64 -39.82
CA TYR A 917 5.54 17.98 -40.05
C TYR A 917 5.78 18.21 -41.53
N TRP A 918 5.44 19.38 -42.03
CA TRP A 918 5.81 19.81 -43.38
C TRP A 918 6.06 21.31 -43.42
N GLU A 919 6.87 21.75 -44.36
CA GLU A 919 7.14 23.17 -44.58
C GLU A 919 6.55 23.60 -45.93
N THR A 920 5.96 24.78 -45.94
CA THR A 920 5.31 25.36 -47.11
C THR A 920 5.89 26.76 -47.35
N GLU A 921 6.44 26.97 -48.54
CA GLU A 921 6.82 28.30 -49.02
C GLU A 921 5.66 28.94 -49.79
N TRP A 922 5.40 30.21 -49.55
CA TRP A 922 4.27 30.92 -50.15
C TRP A 922 4.66 32.30 -50.71
N ARG A 923 3.97 32.76 -51.75
CA ARG A 923 4.11 34.10 -52.33
C ARG A 923 2.74 34.71 -52.62
N GLY A 924 2.61 36.02 -52.41
CA GLY A 924 1.36 36.73 -52.64
C GLY A 924 0.43 36.63 -51.43
N ARG A 925 -0.76 36.04 -51.62
CA ARG A 925 -1.69 35.74 -50.52
C ARG A 925 -2.02 34.26 -50.55
N ALA A 926 -1.68 33.54 -49.48
CA ALA A 926 -1.92 32.10 -49.37
C ALA A 926 -2.60 31.76 -48.04
N PHE A 927 -3.54 30.83 -48.07
CA PHE A 927 -4.04 30.17 -46.88
C PHE A 927 -3.38 28.80 -46.78
N ILE A 928 -2.85 28.46 -45.61
CA ILE A 928 -2.19 27.18 -45.32
C ILE A 928 -2.94 26.54 -44.17
N GLY A 929 -3.49 25.34 -44.35
CA GLY A 929 -4.30 24.71 -43.32
C GLY A 929 -4.45 23.21 -43.51
N VAL A 930 -5.39 22.64 -42.77
CA VAL A 930 -5.84 21.26 -42.92
C VAL A 930 -7.37 21.22 -42.93
N ALA A 931 -7.95 20.25 -43.63
CA ALA A 931 -9.39 20.03 -43.68
C ALA A 931 -9.73 18.54 -43.59
N TYR A 932 -10.89 18.23 -43.05
CA TYR A 932 -11.46 16.90 -43.22
C TYR A 932 -11.88 16.65 -44.67
N ARG A 933 -11.91 15.37 -45.03
CA ARG A 933 -12.34 14.98 -46.38
C ARG A 933 -13.79 15.40 -46.65
N ARG A 934 -14.67 15.33 -45.64
CA ARG A 934 -16.08 15.73 -45.74
C ARG A 934 -16.35 17.22 -46.02
N MET A 935 -15.33 18.09 -45.93
CA MET A 935 -15.52 19.53 -46.19
C MET A 935 -16.12 19.75 -47.58
N CYS A 936 -17.13 20.59 -47.71
CA CYS A 936 -17.81 20.84 -48.98
C CYS A 936 -16.81 21.34 -50.04
N ARG A 937 -17.03 20.95 -51.30
CA ARG A 937 -16.17 21.37 -52.44
C ARG A 937 -16.84 22.38 -53.36
N LYS A 938 -18.16 22.56 -53.22
CA LYS A 938 -18.99 23.26 -54.20
C LYS A 938 -19.61 24.54 -53.63
N GLY A 939 -19.77 25.53 -54.49
CA GLY A 939 -20.46 26.79 -54.19
C GLY A 939 -19.60 27.82 -53.44
N GLU A 940 -20.16 29.03 -53.30
CA GLU A 940 -19.49 30.21 -52.72
C GLU A 940 -19.63 30.33 -51.19
N GLY A 941 -20.36 29.42 -50.55
CA GLY A 941 -20.66 29.45 -49.12
C GLY A 941 -19.45 29.26 -48.20
N HIS A 942 -19.69 29.41 -46.91
CA HIS A 942 -18.69 29.18 -45.85
C HIS A 942 -18.26 27.70 -45.76
N ASP A 943 -19.17 26.77 -46.07
CA ASP A 943 -18.93 25.33 -45.96
C ASP A 943 -17.85 24.82 -46.92
N SER A 944 -17.65 25.50 -48.07
CA SER A 944 -16.63 25.17 -49.06
C SER A 944 -15.32 25.96 -48.89
N TRP A 945 -15.26 26.87 -47.92
CA TRP A 945 -14.12 27.76 -47.71
C TRP A 945 -13.21 27.26 -46.58
N LEU A 946 -11.94 26.99 -46.92
CA LEU A 946 -10.91 26.52 -45.98
C LEU A 946 -10.67 27.52 -44.82
N GLY A 947 -10.92 27.06 -43.59
CA GLY A 947 -10.83 27.81 -42.33
C GLY A 947 -12.10 28.55 -41.90
N LYS A 948 -13.15 28.59 -42.73
CA LYS A 948 -14.42 29.28 -42.40
C LYS A 948 -15.55 28.35 -41.94
N ASN A 949 -15.28 27.06 -41.85
CA ASN A 949 -16.19 26.04 -41.33
C ASN A 949 -15.58 25.33 -40.12
N ASP A 950 -16.34 24.44 -39.51
CA ASP A 950 -15.94 23.61 -38.36
C ASP A 950 -15.04 22.42 -38.74
N SER A 951 -14.91 22.14 -40.04
CA SER A 951 -14.21 20.99 -40.61
C SER A 951 -12.83 21.36 -41.19
N SER A 952 -12.34 22.57 -40.92
CA SER A 952 -11.03 23.05 -41.38
C SER A 952 -10.41 24.10 -40.46
N TRP A 953 -9.09 24.12 -40.45
CA TRP A 953 -8.25 25.00 -39.62
C TRP A 953 -7.10 25.53 -40.46
N GLY A 954 -6.70 26.78 -40.24
CA GLY A 954 -5.46 27.23 -40.86
C GLY A 954 -5.08 28.68 -40.63
N LEU A 955 -4.08 29.09 -41.39
CA LEU A 955 -3.37 30.34 -41.31
C LEU A 955 -3.44 31.07 -42.66
N ASN A 956 -4.07 32.24 -42.68
CA ASN A 956 -3.99 33.17 -43.79
C ASN A 956 -2.68 33.96 -43.70
N CYS A 957 -1.88 33.88 -44.76
CA CYS A 957 -0.56 34.48 -44.87
C CYS A 957 -0.59 35.60 -45.92
N THR A 958 -0.22 36.81 -45.51
CA THR A 958 -0.03 37.99 -46.37
C THR A 958 1.25 38.73 -46.00
N LYS A 959 1.69 39.65 -46.87
CA LYS A 959 2.84 40.52 -46.57
C LYS A 959 2.63 41.36 -45.29
N ASP A 960 1.38 41.68 -44.98
CA ASP A 960 1.02 42.54 -43.85
C ASP A 960 0.91 41.78 -42.52
N GLY A 961 0.90 40.43 -42.54
CA GLY A 961 0.79 39.64 -41.32
C GLY A 961 0.15 38.26 -41.49
N TYR A 962 0.01 37.58 -40.36
CA TYR A 962 -0.65 36.28 -40.24
C TYR A 962 -2.00 36.40 -39.54
N GLN A 963 -3.00 35.64 -40.00
CA GLN A 963 -4.30 35.55 -39.34
C GLN A 963 -4.76 34.09 -39.23
N THR A 964 -5.15 33.65 -38.05
CA THR A 964 -5.66 32.28 -37.82
C THR A 964 -7.16 32.23 -38.02
N TRP A 965 -7.63 31.21 -38.72
CA TRP A 965 -9.04 31.07 -39.11
C TRP A 965 -9.54 29.66 -38.76
N HIS A 966 -10.63 29.60 -38.01
CA HIS A 966 -11.41 28.38 -37.76
C HIS A 966 -12.86 28.74 -37.43
N ALA A 967 -13.84 27.98 -37.94
CA ALA A 967 -15.28 28.20 -37.71
C ALA A 967 -15.73 29.66 -37.95
N GLY A 968 -15.09 30.34 -38.90
CA GLY A 968 -15.38 31.74 -39.24
C GLY A 968 -14.77 32.79 -38.30
N VAL A 969 -14.20 32.39 -37.16
CA VAL A 969 -13.46 33.27 -36.25
C VAL A 969 -12.09 33.58 -36.84
N LYS A 970 -11.72 34.86 -36.85
CA LYS A 970 -10.42 35.34 -37.35
C LYS A 970 -9.66 36.04 -36.25
N THR A 971 -8.42 35.66 -36.03
CA THR A 971 -7.54 36.31 -35.04
C THR A 971 -6.25 36.74 -35.73
N ALA A 972 -5.94 38.03 -35.67
CA ALA A 972 -4.67 38.56 -36.19
C ALA A 972 -3.53 38.26 -35.22
N LEU A 973 -2.39 37.81 -35.75
CA LEU A 973 -1.20 37.54 -34.96
C LEU A 973 -0.28 38.77 -34.99
N THR A 974 0.34 39.08 -33.86
CA THR A 974 1.26 40.23 -33.69
C THR A 974 2.64 40.01 -34.29
N ILE A 975 2.95 38.78 -34.73
CA ILE A 975 4.27 38.40 -35.26
C ILE A 975 4.35 38.79 -36.75
N PRO A 976 5.27 39.68 -37.15
CA PRO A 976 5.43 40.06 -38.56
C PRO A 976 6.05 38.91 -39.38
N PRO A 977 5.70 38.80 -40.68
CA PRO A 977 6.24 37.76 -41.55
C PRO A 977 7.71 38.05 -41.87
N ARG A 978 8.62 37.32 -41.22
CA ARG A 978 10.08 37.39 -41.42
C ARG A 978 10.60 36.44 -42.49
N SER A 979 9.76 35.50 -42.93
CA SER A 979 10.06 34.49 -43.93
C SER A 979 8.77 34.13 -44.65
N ASN A 980 8.88 33.83 -45.95
CA ASN A 980 7.80 33.32 -46.77
C ASN A 980 7.60 31.80 -46.57
N LYS A 981 8.17 31.21 -45.52
CA LYS A 981 8.11 29.79 -45.23
C LYS A 981 7.43 29.54 -43.89
N VAL A 982 6.40 28.70 -43.92
CA VAL A 982 5.59 28.30 -42.76
C VAL A 982 5.75 26.81 -42.54
N GLY A 983 6.15 26.42 -41.34
CA GLY A 983 6.13 25.04 -40.88
C GLY A 983 4.78 24.70 -40.26
N VAL A 984 4.25 23.52 -40.54
CA VAL A 984 3.01 23.02 -39.94
C VAL A 984 3.30 21.70 -39.24
N TYR A 985 2.95 21.62 -37.97
CA TYR A 985 3.04 20.40 -37.17
C TYR A 985 1.63 19.96 -36.78
N LEU A 986 1.33 18.70 -37.05
CA LEU A 986 0.12 18.02 -36.64
C LEU A 986 0.49 16.94 -35.63
N ASP A 987 -0.11 16.96 -34.44
CA ASP A 987 -0.22 15.79 -33.57
C ASP A 987 -1.70 15.39 -33.51
N TRP A 988 -2.08 14.44 -34.38
CA TRP A 988 -3.46 14.01 -34.51
C TRP A 988 -4.00 13.40 -33.22
N SER A 989 -3.19 12.59 -32.51
CA SER A 989 -3.56 11.91 -31.26
C SER A 989 -3.72 12.87 -30.08
N ALA A 990 -2.84 13.86 -29.96
CA ALA A 990 -2.94 14.90 -28.93
C ALA A 990 -3.93 16.00 -29.30
N GLY A 991 -4.49 15.98 -30.52
CA GLY A 991 -5.45 16.97 -30.94
C GLY A 991 -4.84 18.36 -31.20
N THR A 992 -3.58 18.41 -31.65
CA THR A 992 -2.81 19.66 -31.74
C THR A 992 -2.42 19.95 -33.19
N LEU A 993 -2.65 21.19 -33.64
CA LEU A 993 -2.17 21.70 -34.94
C LEU A 993 -1.44 23.02 -34.72
N ALA A 994 -0.13 23.03 -34.93
CA ALA A 994 0.74 24.17 -34.68
C ALA A 994 1.37 24.71 -35.96
N PHE A 995 1.47 26.04 -36.05
CA PHE A 995 2.07 26.77 -37.16
C PHE A 995 3.34 27.47 -36.69
N PHE A 996 4.39 27.42 -37.49
CA PHE A 996 5.70 27.98 -37.19
C PHE A 996 6.21 28.85 -38.34
N CYS A 997 7.02 29.86 -38.03
CA CYS A 997 7.74 30.69 -39.01
C CYS A 997 9.25 30.61 -38.78
N GLY A 998 10.03 30.61 -39.86
CA GLY A 998 11.50 30.68 -39.80
C GLY A 998 12.12 29.50 -39.04
N ALA A 999 12.96 29.79 -38.04
CA ALA A 999 13.64 28.81 -37.20
C ALA A 999 12.70 28.22 -36.11
N LEU A 1000 11.54 27.71 -36.50
CA LEU A 1000 10.52 27.14 -35.61
C LEU A 1000 9.96 28.13 -34.55
N THR A 1001 9.84 29.42 -34.88
CA THR A 1001 9.11 30.36 -34.02
C THR A 1001 7.62 30.05 -34.09
N LEU A 1002 7.01 29.66 -32.96
CA LEU A 1002 5.59 29.33 -32.89
C LEU A 1002 4.73 30.56 -33.22
N LEU A 1003 3.85 30.41 -34.21
CA LEU A 1003 2.85 31.42 -34.57
C LEU A 1003 1.55 31.20 -33.81
N HIS A 1004 1.02 29.98 -33.84
CA HIS A 1004 -0.24 29.63 -33.21
C HIS A 1004 -0.41 28.12 -33.08
N THR A 1005 -1.18 27.69 -32.08
CA THR A 1005 -1.56 26.29 -31.87
C THR A 1005 -3.07 26.18 -31.70
N PHE A 1006 -3.71 25.38 -32.55
CA PHE A 1006 -5.08 24.93 -32.35
C PHE A 1006 -5.10 23.66 -31.50
N HIS A 1007 -6.05 23.60 -30.56
CA HIS A 1007 -6.36 22.39 -29.79
C HIS A 1007 -7.77 21.94 -30.16
N THR A 1008 -7.90 20.74 -30.71
CA THR A 1008 -9.16 20.17 -31.20
C THR A 1008 -9.15 18.65 -31.09
N THR A 1009 -10.30 17.98 -31.10
CA THR A 1009 -10.36 16.52 -31.17
C THR A 1009 -10.55 16.10 -32.63
N PHE A 1010 -9.50 15.56 -33.24
CA PHE A 1010 -9.60 15.05 -34.61
C PHE A 1010 -10.39 13.74 -34.64
N THR A 1011 -11.41 13.65 -35.50
CA THR A 1011 -12.31 12.49 -35.59
C THR A 1011 -12.10 11.64 -36.85
N GLU A 1012 -11.43 12.20 -37.85
CA GLU A 1012 -11.09 11.53 -39.10
C GLU A 1012 -9.73 12.05 -39.62
N PRO A 1013 -9.13 11.41 -40.64
CA PRO A 1013 -7.90 11.90 -41.26
C PRO A 1013 -8.03 13.34 -41.76
N VAL A 1014 -7.01 14.16 -41.51
CA VAL A 1014 -6.96 15.55 -41.99
C VAL A 1014 -6.04 15.67 -43.20
N TYR A 1015 -6.45 16.47 -44.18
CA TYR A 1015 -5.76 16.67 -45.44
C TYR A 1015 -5.18 18.08 -45.46
N PRO A 1016 -3.86 18.25 -45.58
CA PRO A 1016 -3.25 19.56 -45.81
C PRO A 1016 -3.90 20.26 -47.00
N GLY A 1017 -4.20 21.54 -46.86
CA GLY A 1017 -4.98 22.30 -47.83
C GLY A 1017 -4.45 23.71 -48.01
N PHE A 1018 -4.58 24.20 -49.24
CA PHE A 1018 -4.05 25.50 -49.64
C PHE A 1018 -5.08 26.30 -50.43
N ARG A 1019 -5.11 27.61 -50.23
CA ARG A 1019 -5.92 28.55 -51.01
C ARG A 1019 -5.08 29.70 -51.51
N LEU A 1020 -5.21 30.06 -52.79
CA LEU A 1020 -4.45 31.16 -53.40
C LEU A 1020 -5.35 32.37 -53.67
N GLY A 1021 -5.02 33.50 -53.02
CA GLY A 1021 -5.88 34.68 -52.94
C GLY A 1021 -5.77 35.64 -54.12
N TRP A 1022 -4.57 35.88 -54.65
CA TRP A 1022 -4.33 36.78 -55.79
C TRP A 1022 -3.83 36.01 -57.01
N VAL A 1023 -4.00 36.60 -58.19
CA VAL A 1023 -3.31 36.13 -59.41
C VAL A 1023 -1.79 36.19 -59.13
N ASP A 1024 -1.04 35.21 -59.61
CA ASP A 1024 0.40 35.00 -59.38
C ASP A 1024 0.78 34.57 -57.95
N SER A 1025 -0.19 34.33 -57.07
CA SER A 1025 0.10 33.72 -55.77
C SER A 1025 0.57 32.28 -55.98
N THR A 1026 1.55 31.86 -55.18
CA THR A 1026 2.13 30.51 -55.24
C THR A 1026 2.23 29.88 -53.87
N VAL A 1027 2.14 28.56 -53.84
CA VAL A 1027 2.48 27.71 -52.70
C VAL A 1027 3.37 26.57 -53.18
N TYR A 1028 4.44 26.29 -52.45
CA TYR A 1028 5.37 25.21 -52.72
C TYR A 1028 5.60 24.37 -51.45
N LEU A 1029 5.43 23.05 -51.56
CA LEU A 1029 5.72 22.06 -50.52
C LEU A 1029 7.22 21.71 -50.56
N CYS A 1030 7.95 22.06 -49.50
CA CYS A 1030 9.40 21.86 -49.43
C CYS A 1030 9.80 20.37 -49.39
#